data_AF-A0A428YVR2-F1
#
_entry.id   AF-A0A428YVR2-F1
#
_cell.length_a   1.000
_cell.length_b   1.000
_cell.length_c   1.000
_cell.angle_alpha   90.00
_cell.angle_beta   90.00
_cell.angle_gamma   90.00
#
_symmetry.space_group_name_H-M   'P 1'
#
loop_
_entity.id
_entity.type
_entity.pdbx_description
1 polymer ?
#
loop_
_entity_poly.entity_id
_entity_poly.type
_entity_poly.pdbx_seq_one_letter_code
_entity_poly.pdbx_strand_id
1 'polypeptide(L)'
;MLIADQDGASGPARGLTGGPRLTIATACLSGTLEDKLAAAAAAGFHGVELFESDLIASAWSPSRVRQECARRGLTIDLYQPFRDFEAVPPDTFRVNLRRAERKFDLLEQLGAGMMLVCSAESAESVDDDDLAVDQLRELAERAGRRGLRIAYEALAWGRHVNTYAHAWRIVRRANHAALGLCLDSFHVLSRGDDPAGIRIVPGAKVFHLQLADAPRLKMDVVEWSRHHRLFPGLGSFDLTGFVGQVLATGYEGPLSLEVFNDVYRQADPRNAAIDGMRSLLALRESVATGGPAAARSRLGAPGLPPAPRLGGHVFTELAVDDVSGPAVARTLSALGFARTGQHRSKPVQLWQQGDARILLNFAPQRTVTPGSAVICALGVESNDPAGSAQRAGRLLAPVLPRVRQPEEADLSSVAAPDGTAVFFCRTGADANSWLADFDATGASSRTDGLVTGTDHISLTESVDDFDQVAIFYRSVLGLESGPTTELTAPFGLIRSRSATDSGHTFRITLNTAPLRRGSWAPATPSPQHVAFASDDVIASALAMRELGAPVLKIASNYYDDLDARLAPPPELLAALREHSILYDHDEDGEYLHFYTEMLGSRLFFEVVQRVDGYAGYGAAGSAPVRMAAHRQRRLGRLRDAHERPGARDHDYSLAHLTALSLSPPELVEAAADAGYRYVGLRLTRVTPQEPHYPLATDPGLMRTTKVRLAATGVEVLDIELARIGPREDPRDFQRVLEAGAELGARHVIAQLPDPDRGRKVDRFAQLCELARPLGLTVDLEFPSWTETPDLAEAGRILRAAGQPNAGILVDLLHFARSGSSVADLREMPAEWFHFAHVCDAPAGVPVTNEELIHTARFERLYPGDGGIDVGGILAALPSGIPYALEIPRAQLSAQIGAKEHARQAIAAARRCLDGVPADRQRADAA
;
A
#
# COMPACT_ATOMS: atom_id res chain seq x y z
N MET A 1 -2.82 -8.93 17.81
CA MET A 1 -2.59 -10.02 18.78
C MET A 1 -1.29 -9.70 19.51
N LEU A 2 -1.31 -9.76 20.84
CA LEU A 2 -0.30 -9.24 21.77
C LEU A 2 1.13 -9.72 21.41
N ILE A 3 2.03 -8.77 21.15
CA ILE A 3 3.47 -9.04 21.12
C ILE A 3 3.95 -8.96 22.57
N ALA A 4 4.26 -10.13 23.13
CA ALA A 4 4.86 -10.25 24.44
C ALA A 4 6.31 -9.76 24.40
N ASP A 5 6.68 -8.98 25.42
CA ASP A 5 8.04 -8.61 25.77
C ASP A 5 8.94 -9.85 25.80
N GLN A 6 9.97 -9.85 24.95
CA GLN A 6 11.20 -10.58 25.18
C GLN A 6 12.35 -9.58 25.15
N ASP A 7 12.58 -8.96 26.31
CA ASP A 7 13.85 -8.34 26.67
C ASP A 7 14.95 -9.40 26.66
N GLY A 8 15.91 -9.29 25.74
CA GLY A 8 17.07 -10.19 25.77
C GLY A 8 17.93 -10.33 24.51
N ALA A 9 18.16 -9.29 23.70
CA ALA A 9 19.31 -9.27 22.78
C ALA A 9 19.66 -7.86 22.25
N SER A 10 20.92 -7.47 22.45
CA SER A 10 21.68 -6.38 21.81
C SER A 10 21.12 -4.94 21.89
N GLY A 11 21.71 -4.14 22.79
CA GLY A 11 21.60 -2.68 22.77
C GLY A 11 22.18 -2.05 21.48
N PRO A 12 21.88 -0.77 21.20
CA PRO A 12 22.29 -0.10 19.97
C PRO A 12 23.81 -0.09 19.85
N ALA A 13 24.29 -0.37 18.64
CA ALA A 13 25.69 -0.47 18.27
C ALA A 13 26.50 0.77 18.71
N ARG A 14 27.15 0.69 19.88
CA ARG A 14 28.16 1.65 20.38
C ARG A 14 29.50 1.57 19.61
N GLY A 15 29.48 1.19 18.33
CA GLY A 15 30.68 0.79 17.57
C GLY A 15 31.18 1.75 16.50
N LEU A 16 30.53 2.91 16.26
CA LEU A 16 30.99 3.89 15.27
C LEU A 16 31.68 5.09 15.95
N THR A 17 32.69 4.82 16.78
CA THR A 17 33.47 5.84 17.49
C THR A 17 34.55 6.45 16.58
N GLY A 18 34.11 7.21 15.58
CA GLY A 18 34.96 8.01 14.70
C GLY A 18 34.13 8.86 13.74
N GLY A 19 34.35 10.18 13.74
CA GLY A 19 33.70 11.14 12.84
C GLY A 19 32.70 12.10 13.50
N PRO A 20 32.15 13.08 12.75
CA PRO A 20 31.21 14.07 13.24
C PRO A 20 29.95 13.44 13.84
N ARG A 21 29.35 14.15 14.81
CA ARG A 21 28.01 13.80 15.32
C ARG A 21 26.98 13.94 14.20
N LEU A 22 25.98 13.07 14.22
CA LEU A 22 24.84 13.08 13.29
C LEU A 22 23.60 13.56 14.03
N THR A 23 22.95 14.60 13.50
CA THR A 23 21.79 15.25 14.11
C THR A 23 20.68 15.48 13.10
N ILE A 24 19.48 15.79 13.59
CA ILE A 24 18.30 16.03 12.73
C ILE A 24 17.44 17.14 13.31
N ALA A 25 16.94 18.04 12.46
CA ALA A 25 15.93 19.01 12.86
C ALA A 25 14.59 18.33 13.11
N THR A 26 13.88 18.72 14.18
CA THR A 26 12.54 18.19 14.47
C THR A 26 11.53 18.52 13.37
N ALA A 27 11.81 19.54 12.55
CA ALA A 27 11.01 19.87 11.37
C ALA A 27 11.07 18.83 10.23
N CYS A 28 12.07 17.93 10.24
CA CYS A 28 12.18 16.82 9.28
C CYS A 28 11.16 15.71 9.53
N LEU A 29 10.58 15.67 10.73
CA LEU A 29 9.74 14.59 11.21
C LEU A 29 8.32 15.09 11.46
N SER A 30 7.33 14.23 11.21
CA SER A 30 5.93 14.46 11.53
C SER A 30 5.62 14.16 13.01
N GLY A 31 4.36 14.32 13.42
CA GLY A 31 3.91 13.96 14.77
C GLY A 31 4.19 15.02 15.85
N THR A 32 3.95 14.66 17.12
CA THR A 32 4.21 15.55 18.27
C THR A 32 5.71 15.61 18.58
N LEU A 33 6.16 16.58 19.40
CA LEU A 33 7.57 16.67 19.80
C LEU A 33 8.04 15.36 20.46
N GLU A 34 7.16 14.71 21.22
CA GLU A 34 7.37 13.43 21.86
C GLU A 34 7.69 12.31 20.86
N ASP A 35 6.88 12.20 19.80
CA ASP A 35 7.03 11.21 18.73
C ASP A 35 8.35 11.45 17.98
N LYS A 36 8.64 12.71 17.66
CA LYS A 36 9.87 13.12 16.94
C LYS A 36 11.13 12.77 17.72
N LEU A 37 11.17 13.08 19.02
CA LEU A 37 12.32 12.76 19.88
C LEU A 37 12.48 11.25 20.07
N ALA A 38 11.38 10.50 20.18
CA ALA A 38 11.43 9.04 20.24
C ALA A 38 11.97 8.43 18.94
N ALA A 39 11.48 8.90 17.78
CA ALA A 39 11.94 8.45 16.47
C ALA A 39 13.42 8.76 16.23
N ALA A 40 13.87 9.98 16.50
CA ALA A 40 15.27 10.38 16.35
C ALA A 40 16.21 9.52 17.22
N ALA A 41 15.83 9.27 18.48
CA ALA A 41 16.60 8.42 19.38
C ALA A 41 16.65 6.96 18.90
N ALA A 42 15.50 6.41 18.46
CA ALA A 42 15.41 5.03 17.97
C ALA A 42 16.23 4.80 16.70
N ALA A 43 16.34 5.81 15.82
CA ALA A 43 17.19 5.78 14.64
C ALA A 43 18.69 5.98 14.97
N GLY A 44 19.04 6.32 16.21
CA GLY A 44 20.43 6.47 16.65
C GLY A 44 21.05 7.84 16.38
N PHE A 45 20.24 8.90 16.20
CA PHE A 45 20.78 10.27 16.15
C PHE A 45 21.45 10.64 17.48
N HIS A 46 22.48 11.48 17.40
CA HIS A 46 23.21 11.95 18.59
C HIS A 46 22.55 13.16 19.24
N GLY A 47 21.74 13.89 18.47
CA GLY A 47 21.09 15.11 18.91
C GLY A 47 20.10 15.65 17.89
N VAL A 48 19.40 16.71 18.28
CA VAL A 48 18.34 17.33 17.50
C VAL A 48 18.53 18.84 17.42
N GLU A 49 18.00 19.40 16.33
CA GLU A 49 17.74 20.84 16.24
C GLU A 49 16.27 21.07 16.58
N LEU A 50 16.01 21.80 17.65
CA LEU A 50 14.66 22.02 18.13
C LEU A 50 14.02 23.16 17.35
N PHE A 51 12.99 22.81 16.56
CA PHE A 51 12.21 23.79 15.81
C PHE A 51 11.20 24.50 16.73
N GLU A 52 11.11 25.82 16.62
CA GLU A 52 10.36 26.68 17.54
C GLU A 52 8.88 26.27 17.63
N SER A 53 8.25 25.97 16.49
CA SER A 53 6.83 25.60 16.47
C SER A 53 6.54 24.30 17.21
N ASP A 54 7.46 23.33 17.18
CA ASP A 54 7.31 22.06 17.90
C ASP A 54 7.35 22.28 19.41
N LEU A 55 8.22 23.19 19.86
CA LEU A 55 8.29 23.56 21.27
C LEU A 55 7.06 24.35 21.72
N ILE A 56 6.58 25.30 20.91
CA ILE A 56 5.37 26.09 21.20
C ILE A 56 4.14 25.19 21.29
N ALA A 57 4.03 24.19 20.41
CA ALA A 57 2.91 23.25 20.39
C ALA A 57 2.98 22.17 21.47
N SER A 58 4.14 21.96 22.09
CA SER A 58 4.32 20.92 23.11
C SER A 58 3.70 21.32 24.45
N ALA A 59 3.14 20.34 25.15
CA ALA A 59 2.70 20.50 26.54
C ALA A 59 3.87 20.48 27.54
N TRP A 60 5.11 20.18 27.09
CA TRP A 60 6.28 20.10 27.94
C TRP A 60 6.92 21.46 28.18
N SER A 61 7.34 21.71 29.42
CA SER A 61 8.22 22.85 29.71
C SER A 61 9.59 22.66 29.03
N PRO A 62 10.32 23.75 28.74
CA PRO A 62 11.67 23.66 28.19
C PRO A 62 12.63 22.80 29.03
N SER A 63 12.53 22.89 30.36
CA SER A 63 13.29 22.06 31.30
C SER A 63 12.94 20.57 31.20
N ARG A 64 11.67 20.24 30.94
CA ARG A 64 11.23 18.86 30.69
C ARG A 64 11.74 18.36 29.35
N VAL A 65 11.68 19.17 28.29
CA VAL A 65 12.26 18.82 26.98
C VAL A 65 13.74 18.46 27.11
N ARG A 66 14.51 19.24 27.86
CA ARG A 66 15.92 18.93 28.17
C ARG A 66 16.09 17.56 28.84
N GLN A 67 15.28 17.27 29.87
CA GLN A 67 15.34 15.99 30.59
C GLN A 67 14.97 14.81 29.68
N GLU A 68 13.96 14.99 28.84
CA GLU A 68 13.48 13.96 27.92
C GLU A 68 14.48 13.67 26.79
N CYS A 69 15.18 14.69 26.30
CA CYS A 69 16.30 14.51 25.37
C CYS A 69 17.46 13.76 26.05
N ALA A 70 17.87 14.19 27.26
CA ALA A 70 18.94 13.54 28.01
C ALA A 70 18.64 12.07 28.33
N ARG A 71 17.39 11.74 28.72
CA ARG A 71 16.93 10.37 28.96
C ARG A 71 17.06 9.47 27.73
N ARG A 72 16.93 10.05 26.53
CA ARG A 72 17.05 9.37 25.25
C ARG A 72 18.47 9.41 24.67
N GLY A 73 19.42 10.04 25.36
CA GLY A 73 20.79 10.23 24.86
C GLY A 73 20.93 11.26 23.74
N LEU A 74 19.94 12.16 23.57
CA LEU A 74 19.96 13.22 22.57
C LEU A 74 20.47 14.54 23.15
N THR A 75 21.37 15.21 22.44
CA THR A 75 21.70 16.63 22.67
C THR A 75 20.71 17.56 21.97
N ILE A 76 20.54 18.78 22.48
CA ILE A 76 19.84 19.86 21.77
C ILE A 76 20.92 20.78 21.21
N ASP A 77 21.27 20.57 19.96
CA ASP A 77 22.45 21.20 19.34
C ASP A 77 22.16 22.61 18.83
N LEU A 78 20.92 22.88 18.45
CA LEU A 78 20.49 24.14 17.87
C LEU A 78 19.02 24.42 18.22
N TYR A 79 18.70 25.68 18.52
CA TYR A 79 17.33 26.19 18.56
C TYR A 79 17.07 27.09 17.35
N GLN A 80 15.96 26.88 16.65
CA GLN A 80 15.68 27.60 15.40
C GLN A 80 14.18 27.70 15.08
N PRO A 81 13.79 28.57 14.13
CA PRO A 81 14.58 29.68 13.59
C PRO A 81 14.36 30.97 14.42
N PHE A 82 15.34 31.88 14.41
CA PHE A 82 15.13 33.27 14.81
C PHE A 82 15.18 34.15 13.55
N ARG A 83 14.08 34.81 13.21
CA ARG A 83 13.92 35.54 11.93
C ARG A 83 13.94 37.05 12.09
N ASP A 84 14.30 37.73 11.00
CA ASP A 84 14.16 39.17 10.80
C ASP A 84 14.84 39.99 11.90
N PHE A 85 16.15 39.83 12.05
CA PHE A 85 16.90 40.50 13.11
C PHE A 85 17.71 41.71 12.63
N GLU A 86 18.53 41.52 11.60
CA GLU A 86 19.56 42.46 11.17
C GLU A 86 19.09 43.47 10.11
N ALA A 87 19.83 44.58 10.01
CA ALA A 87 19.60 45.68 9.09
C ALA A 87 18.19 46.29 9.18
N VAL A 88 17.56 46.26 10.35
CA VAL A 88 16.22 46.82 10.59
C VAL A 88 16.27 48.20 11.27
N PRO A 89 15.19 49.01 11.21
CA PRO A 89 15.13 50.31 11.86
C PRO A 89 15.31 50.22 13.38
N PRO A 90 15.79 51.28 14.05
CA PRO A 90 16.13 51.26 15.49
C PRO A 90 14.99 50.79 16.41
N ASP A 91 13.74 51.13 16.11
CA ASP A 91 12.58 50.73 16.93
C ASP A 91 12.32 49.22 16.80
N THR A 92 12.31 48.69 15.57
CA THR A 92 12.22 47.26 15.27
C THR A 92 13.38 46.49 15.88
N PHE A 93 14.61 47.03 15.80
CA PHE A 93 15.80 46.44 16.41
C PHE A 93 15.68 46.30 17.93
N ARG A 94 15.17 47.32 18.64
CA ARG A 94 14.93 47.23 20.10
C ARG A 94 13.92 46.14 20.47
N VAL A 95 12.85 45.99 19.68
CA VAL A 95 11.86 44.92 19.87
C VAL A 95 12.48 43.55 19.62
N ASN A 96 13.27 43.42 18.56
CA ASN A 96 13.98 42.20 18.20
C ASN A 96 15.02 41.79 19.25
N LEU A 97 15.76 42.74 19.81
CA LEU A 97 16.67 42.48 20.94
C LEU A 97 15.91 41.97 22.17
N ARG A 98 14.77 42.57 22.51
CA ARG A 98 13.92 42.05 23.59
C ARG A 98 13.46 40.62 23.32
N ARG A 99 13.09 40.30 22.07
CA ARG A 99 12.71 38.94 21.65
C ARG A 99 13.90 37.98 21.80
N ALA A 100 15.09 38.39 21.38
CA ALA A 100 16.31 37.59 21.53
C ALA A 100 16.65 37.28 22.99
N GLU A 101 16.57 38.26 23.90
CA GLU A 101 16.79 38.03 25.34
C GLU A 101 15.84 36.97 25.92
N ARG A 102 14.57 36.98 25.49
CA ARG A 102 13.60 35.93 25.89
C ARG A 102 13.95 34.56 25.32
N LYS A 103 14.53 34.52 24.12
CA LYS A 103 15.05 33.26 23.55
C LYS A 103 16.30 32.80 24.29
N PHE A 104 17.17 33.69 24.74
CA PHE A 104 18.32 33.31 25.57
C PHE A 104 17.87 32.67 26.89
N ASP A 105 16.90 33.26 27.58
CA ASP A 105 16.30 32.67 28.80
C ASP A 105 15.72 31.27 28.53
N LEU A 106 15.17 31.05 27.33
CA LEU A 106 14.64 29.76 26.88
C LEU A 106 15.75 28.74 26.58
N LEU A 107 16.81 29.15 25.89
CA LEU A 107 17.95 28.31 25.55
C LEU A 107 18.65 27.79 26.81
N GLU A 108 18.80 28.63 27.83
CA GLU A 108 19.36 28.24 29.14
C GLU A 108 18.53 27.13 29.81
N GLN A 109 17.19 27.21 29.74
CA GLN A 109 16.30 26.17 30.27
C GLN A 109 16.36 24.87 29.46
N LEU A 110 16.42 24.98 28.13
CA LEU A 110 16.62 23.84 27.23
C LEU A 110 18.00 23.21 27.41
N GLY A 111 18.98 23.98 27.90
CA GLY A 111 20.39 23.58 27.88
C GLY A 111 20.99 23.58 26.48
N ALA A 112 20.42 24.35 25.55
CA ALA A 112 20.91 24.51 24.18
C ALA A 112 21.92 25.67 24.13
N GLY A 113 23.09 25.44 23.54
CA GLY A 113 24.18 26.44 23.49
C GLY A 113 24.17 27.35 22.26
N MET A 114 23.22 27.16 21.33
CA MET A 114 23.25 27.83 20.03
C MET A 114 21.85 28.17 19.52
N MET A 115 21.71 29.37 18.95
CA MET A 115 20.51 29.82 18.24
C MET A 115 20.84 30.11 16.78
N LEU A 116 20.00 29.63 15.87
CA LEU A 116 20.09 29.96 14.45
C LEU A 116 19.35 31.27 14.18
N VAL A 117 20.01 32.18 13.47
CA VAL A 117 19.42 33.44 12.99
C VAL A 117 19.43 33.41 11.47
N CYS A 118 18.25 33.37 10.86
CA CYS A 118 18.12 33.46 9.41
C CYS A 118 18.25 34.92 8.97
N SER A 119 18.86 35.15 7.81
CA SER A 119 18.91 36.45 7.14
C SER A 119 17.51 37.06 6.97
N ALA A 120 17.39 38.37 7.19
CA ALA A 120 16.12 39.08 7.18
C ALA A 120 15.37 38.98 5.84
N GLU A 121 14.06 38.75 5.93
CA GLU A 121 13.11 38.76 4.82
C GLU A 121 12.21 40.01 4.87
N SER A 122 12.13 40.64 6.05
CA SER A 122 11.30 41.82 6.33
C SER A 122 11.49 42.96 5.33
N ALA A 123 10.36 43.53 4.88
CA ALA A 123 10.33 44.72 4.04
C ALA A 123 10.92 45.97 4.71
N GLU A 124 11.00 45.99 6.04
CA GLU A 124 11.62 47.07 6.81
C GLU A 124 13.16 46.99 6.80
N SER A 125 13.75 45.85 6.43
CA SER A 125 15.21 45.74 6.37
C SER A 125 15.78 46.53 5.18
N VAL A 126 16.89 47.23 5.44
CA VAL A 126 17.58 48.08 4.47
C VAL A 126 18.88 47.41 3.99
N ASP A 127 19.32 47.76 2.79
CA ASP A 127 20.56 47.23 2.20
C ASP A 127 21.77 47.99 2.78
N ASP A 128 22.08 47.71 4.06
CA ASP A 128 23.18 48.34 4.80
C ASP A 128 23.96 47.28 5.60
N ASP A 129 25.10 46.87 5.02
CA ASP A 129 26.00 45.90 5.65
C ASP A 129 26.62 46.41 6.97
N ASP A 130 26.83 47.71 7.11
CA ASP A 130 27.45 48.28 8.32
C ASP A 130 26.47 48.18 9.47
N LEU A 131 25.20 48.51 9.20
CA LEU A 131 24.12 48.31 10.14
C LEU A 131 23.91 46.83 10.48
N ALA A 132 23.96 45.92 9.49
CA ALA A 132 23.86 44.49 9.73
C ALA A 132 25.00 43.98 10.64
N VAL A 133 26.23 44.44 10.39
CA VAL A 133 27.42 44.13 11.19
C VAL A 133 27.22 44.58 12.64
N ASP A 134 26.82 45.83 12.86
CA ASP A 134 26.65 46.39 14.20
C ASP A 134 25.54 45.67 14.98
N GLN A 135 24.40 45.41 14.32
CA GLN A 135 23.27 44.74 14.95
C GLN A 135 23.59 43.28 15.31
N LEU A 136 24.17 42.50 14.39
CA LEU A 136 24.55 41.11 14.66
C LEU A 136 25.68 41.01 15.70
N ARG A 137 26.59 41.99 15.75
CA ARG A 137 27.61 42.07 16.79
C ARG A 137 26.99 42.29 18.16
N GLU A 138 26.06 43.24 18.30
CA GLU A 138 25.33 43.49 19.55
C GLU A 138 24.57 42.24 20.03
N LEU A 139 23.92 41.52 19.11
CA LEU A 139 23.28 40.24 19.43
C LEU A 139 24.28 39.21 19.96
N ALA A 140 25.41 39.08 19.29
CA ALA A 140 26.44 38.13 19.65
C ALA A 140 27.14 38.49 20.97
N GLU A 141 27.31 39.78 21.28
CA GLU A 141 27.84 40.23 22.58
C GLU A 141 26.91 39.82 23.72
N ARG A 142 25.59 39.99 23.56
CA ARG A 142 24.59 39.57 24.55
C ARG A 142 24.54 38.06 24.71
N ALA A 143 24.53 37.32 23.60
CA ALA A 143 24.58 35.86 23.62
C ALA A 143 25.86 35.36 24.31
N GLY A 144 27.02 35.95 23.96
CA GLY A 144 28.33 35.59 24.50
C GLY A 144 28.46 35.79 26.02
N ARG A 145 27.85 36.85 26.58
CA ARG A 145 27.79 37.07 28.04
C ARG A 145 27.08 35.94 28.80
N ARG A 146 26.19 35.21 28.11
CA ARG A 146 25.45 34.06 28.64
C ARG A 146 26.07 32.72 28.23
N GLY A 147 27.23 32.73 27.55
CA GLY A 147 27.87 31.52 27.03
C GLY A 147 27.15 30.91 25.81
N LEU A 148 26.24 31.66 25.18
CA LEU A 148 25.49 31.23 23.99
C LEU A 148 26.20 31.67 22.70
N ARG A 149 25.89 30.99 21.60
CA ARG A 149 26.41 31.28 20.27
C ARG A 149 25.29 31.54 19.26
N ILE A 150 25.58 32.39 18.28
CA ILE A 150 24.70 32.72 17.16
C ILE A 150 25.27 32.13 15.88
N ALA A 151 24.49 31.27 15.23
CA ALA A 151 24.77 30.77 13.88
C ALA A 151 23.91 31.54 12.88
N TYR A 152 24.55 32.39 12.08
CA TYR A 152 23.88 33.21 11.08
C TYR A 152 23.79 32.46 9.75
N GLU A 153 22.58 32.33 9.21
CA GLU A 153 22.26 31.59 8.00
C GLU A 153 21.79 32.55 6.90
N ALA A 154 22.37 32.44 5.70
CA ALA A 154 21.84 33.12 4.53
C ALA A 154 20.75 32.27 3.86
N LEU A 155 19.50 32.70 3.95
CA LEU A 155 18.41 32.10 3.18
C LEU A 155 18.59 32.45 1.70
N ALA A 156 18.33 31.50 0.79
CA ALA A 156 18.46 31.74 -0.65
C ALA A 156 17.56 32.87 -1.19
N TRP A 157 16.55 33.26 -0.41
CA TRP A 157 15.59 34.35 -0.66
C TRP A 157 15.68 35.48 0.37
N GLY A 158 16.74 35.53 1.19
CA GLY A 158 16.97 36.67 2.09
C GLY A 158 16.96 37.98 1.30
N ARG A 159 16.40 39.04 1.88
CA ARG A 159 16.11 40.28 1.15
C ARG A 159 17.37 40.93 0.59
N HIS A 160 18.42 41.00 1.43
CA HIS A 160 19.71 41.59 1.07
C HIS A 160 20.86 40.58 1.19
N VAL A 161 20.83 39.74 2.23
CA VAL A 161 21.84 38.68 2.45
C VAL A 161 21.25 37.34 2.04
N ASN A 162 21.69 36.81 0.90
CA ASN A 162 21.15 35.56 0.36
C ASN A 162 22.19 34.59 -0.20
N THR A 163 23.46 34.81 0.12
CA THR A 163 24.58 33.91 -0.19
C THR A 163 25.44 33.71 1.04
N TYR A 164 26.05 32.53 1.16
CA TYR A 164 26.99 32.25 2.26
C TYR A 164 28.19 33.20 2.25
N ALA A 165 28.65 33.64 1.06
CA ALA A 165 29.77 34.55 0.92
C ALA A 165 29.44 35.95 1.48
N HIS A 166 28.22 36.44 1.26
CA HIS A 166 27.75 37.70 1.84
C HIS A 166 27.59 37.57 3.36
N ALA A 167 26.95 36.52 3.85
CA ALA A 167 26.87 36.26 5.29
C ALA A 167 28.26 36.18 5.94
N TRP A 168 29.22 35.50 5.28
CA TRP A 168 30.61 35.45 5.76
C TRP A 168 31.25 36.84 5.83
N ARG A 169 31.06 37.69 4.81
CA ARG A 169 31.56 39.06 4.83
C ARG A 169 31.07 39.82 6.06
N ILE A 170 29.78 39.72 6.39
CA ILE A 170 29.18 40.37 7.58
C ILE A 170 29.75 39.76 8.88
N VAL A 171 29.71 38.43 9.02
CA VAL A 171 30.23 37.73 10.22
C VAL A 171 31.71 38.02 10.46
N ARG A 172 32.52 38.06 9.40
CA ARG A 172 33.95 38.39 9.46
C ARG A 172 34.16 39.83 9.93
N ARG A 173 33.37 40.79 9.45
CA ARG A 173 33.47 42.20 9.83
C ARG A 173 33.01 42.46 11.27
N ALA A 174 31.93 41.80 11.71
CA ALA A 174 31.46 41.84 13.09
C ALA A 174 32.51 41.27 14.07
N ASN A 175 33.30 40.29 13.63
CA ASN A 175 34.47 39.76 14.32
C ASN A 175 34.22 39.41 15.80
N HIS A 176 33.07 38.81 16.10
CA HIS A 176 32.70 38.43 17.47
C HIS A 176 32.87 36.93 17.68
N ALA A 177 33.42 36.49 18.82
CA ALA A 177 33.70 35.08 19.10
C ALA A 177 32.42 34.22 19.16
N ALA A 178 31.29 34.80 19.60
CA ALA A 178 29.99 34.13 19.66
C ALA A 178 29.15 34.25 18.38
N LEU A 179 29.71 34.77 17.28
CA LEU A 179 29.05 34.84 15.97
C LEU A 179 29.81 34.00 14.92
N GLY A 180 29.09 33.10 14.27
CA GLY A 180 29.56 32.24 13.20
C GLY A 180 28.46 31.98 12.17
N LEU A 181 28.75 31.15 11.17
CA LEU A 181 27.82 30.78 10.10
C LEU A 181 27.09 29.47 10.42
N CYS A 182 25.81 29.42 10.05
CA CYS A 182 25.17 28.16 9.66
C CYS A 182 25.30 28.04 8.13
N LEU A 183 25.83 26.92 7.65
CA LEU A 183 25.83 26.60 6.22
C LEU A 183 24.72 25.60 5.95
N ASP A 184 23.80 25.94 5.07
CA ASP A 184 22.75 25.04 4.59
C ASP A 184 23.02 24.66 3.13
N SER A 185 23.06 23.36 2.83
CA SER A 185 23.39 22.88 1.49
C SER A 185 22.33 23.25 0.46
N PHE A 186 21.05 23.30 0.81
CA PHE A 186 20.00 23.68 -0.11
C PHE A 186 20.14 25.16 -0.50
N HIS A 187 20.34 26.06 0.46
CA HIS A 187 20.46 27.49 0.19
C HIS A 187 21.66 27.84 -0.69
N VAL A 188 22.75 27.08 -0.58
CA VAL A 188 23.94 27.23 -1.43
C VAL A 188 23.73 26.62 -2.82
N LEU A 189 23.30 25.35 -2.88
CA LEU A 189 23.29 24.57 -4.12
C LEU A 189 22.07 24.87 -5.03
N SER A 190 20.95 25.32 -4.47
CA SER A 190 19.78 25.75 -5.26
C SER A 190 20.06 26.99 -6.11
N ARG A 191 21.01 27.83 -5.68
CA ARG A 191 21.45 29.03 -6.39
C ARG A 191 22.53 28.74 -7.45
N GLY A 192 23.12 27.54 -7.43
CA GLY A 192 24.25 27.19 -8.29
C GLY A 192 25.58 27.78 -7.82
N ASP A 193 25.69 28.21 -6.57
CA ASP A 193 26.95 28.69 -6.01
C ASP A 193 27.98 27.55 -5.93
N ASP A 194 29.25 27.84 -6.24
CA ASP A 194 30.35 26.86 -6.12
C ASP A 194 30.73 26.66 -4.63
N PRO A 195 30.59 25.44 -4.08
CA PRO A 195 30.98 25.12 -2.70
C PRO A 195 32.47 25.30 -2.43
N ALA A 196 33.34 25.29 -3.45
CA ALA A 196 34.78 25.47 -3.26
C ALA A 196 35.14 26.79 -2.57
N GLY A 197 34.32 27.83 -2.78
CA GLY A 197 34.49 29.13 -2.13
C GLY A 197 34.34 29.10 -0.61
N ILE A 198 33.70 28.07 -0.02
CA ILE A 198 33.54 27.90 1.44
C ILE A 198 34.90 27.81 2.15
N ARG A 199 35.96 27.37 1.46
CA ARG A 199 37.31 27.24 2.02
C ARG A 199 37.90 28.53 2.60
N ILE A 200 37.37 29.69 2.21
CA ILE A 200 37.80 30.98 2.77
C ILE A 200 37.30 31.20 4.20
N VAL A 201 36.30 30.43 4.65
CA VAL A 201 35.73 30.51 5.99
C VAL A 201 36.56 29.62 6.92
N PRO A 202 37.15 30.16 8.01
CA PRO A 202 37.81 29.32 9.00
C PRO A 202 36.81 28.33 9.62
N GLY A 203 37.18 27.06 9.78
CA GLY A 203 36.26 26.05 10.32
C GLY A 203 35.70 26.39 11.71
N ALA A 204 36.46 27.10 12.54
CA ALA A 204 35.98 27.60 13.83
C ALA A 204 34.88 28.68 13.73
N LYS A 205 34.65 29.24 12.53
CA LYS A 205 33.56 30.18 12.22
C LYS A 205 32.39 29.52 11.51
N VAL A 206 32.47 28.24 11.17
CA VAL A 206 31.30 27.44 10.81
C VAL A 206 30.77 26.83 12.10
N PHE A 207 29.66 27.35 12.60
CA PHE A 207 29.08 26.91 13.86
C PHE A 207 28.17 25.71 13.67
N HIS A 208 27.46 25.65 12.54
CA HIS A 208 26.49 24.61 12.25
C HIS A 208 26.40 24.30 10.75
N LEU A 209 25.96 23.09 10.42
CA LEU A 209 25.83 22.60 9.05
C LEU A 209 24.51 21.85 8.89
N GLN A 210 23.65 22.35 8.01
CA GLN A 210 22.38 21.75 7.65
C GLN A 210 22.46 21.17 6.24
N LEU A 211 21.94 19.96 6.09
CA LEU A 211 22.02 19.16 4.88
C LEU A 211 20.61 18.83 4.41
N ALA A 212 20.37 19.22 3.17
CA ALA A 212 19.21 18.91 2.39
C ALA A 212 19.62 18.74 0.92
N ASP A 213 19.21 17.62 0.35
CA ASP A 213 19.25 17.39 -1.09
C ASP A 213 17.99 17.97 -1.74
N ALA A 214 17.97 18.08 -3.06
CA ALA A 214 16.77 18.42 -3.80
C ALA A 214 16.90 18.05 -5.29
N PRO A 215 15.79 17.74 -5.98
CA PRO A 215 15.79 17.64 -7.43
C PRO A 215 15.98 19.04 -8.04
N ARG A 216 16.63 19.17 -9.21
CA ARG A 216 16.74 20.48 -9.89
C ARG A 216 15.39 20.87 -10.52
N LEU A 217 14.68 21.80 -9.89
CA LEU A 217 13.39 22.30 -10.35
C LEU A 217 13.51 23.75 -10.84
N LYS A 218 12.73 24.09 -11.86
CA LYS A 218 12.56 25.47 -12.34
C LYS A 218 11.31 26.06 -11.69
N MET A 219 11.44 26.58 -10.46
CA MET A 219 10.34 27.18 -9.70
C MET A 219 10.85 28.22 -8.70
N ASP A 220 9.93 28.90 -8.02
CA ASP A 220 10.27 29.78 -6.90
C ASP A 220 11.05 29.02 -5.82
N VAL A 221 12.16 29.60 -5.34
CA VAL A 221 13.09 28.92 -4.42
C VAL A 221 12.49 28.70 -3.03
N VAL A 222 11.53 29.53 -2.60
CA VAL A 222 10.84 29.35 -1.32
C VAL A 222 9.93 28.12 -1.40
N GLU A 223 9.12 28.05 -2.45
CA GLU A 223 8.25 26.89 -2.71
C GLU A 223 9.09 25.62 -2.90
N TRP A 224 10.20 25.71 -3.65
CA TRP A 224 11.15 24.62 -3.80
C TRP A 224 11.65 24.10 -2.44
N SER A 225 12.11 25.01 -1.59
CA SER A 225 12.67 24.70 -0.27
C SER A 225 11.64 24.12 0.70
N ARG A 226 10.38 24.54 0.62
CA ARG A 226 9.33 24.17 1.58
C ARG A 226 8.69 22.80 1.30
N HIS A 227 8.75 22.37 0.04
CA HIS A 227 7.98 21.22 -0.45
C HIS A 227 8.83 20.09 -1.03
N HIS A 228 10.04 20.38 -1.55
CA HIS A 228 10.81 19.40 -2.33
C HIS A 228 12.26 19.21 -1.87
N ARG A 229 12.62 19.60 -0.63
CA ARG A 229 13.87 19.10 -0.04
C ARG A 229 13.77 17.58 0.13
N LEU A 230 14.89 16.90 0.03
CA LEU A 230 15.02 15.46 0.16
C LEU A 230 16.19 15.12 1.09
N PHE A 231 16.18 13.92 1.66
CA PHE A 231 17.36 13.41 2.35
C PHE A 231 18.53 13.19 1.37
N PRO A 232 19.79 13.31 1.84
CA PRO A 232 20.98 13.08 1.02
C PRO A 232 20.94 11.83 0.15
N GLY A 233 21.12 12.02 -1.15
CA GLY A 233 21.19 10.93 -2.12
C GLY A 233 19.88 10.62 -2.84
N LEU A 234 18.84 11.42 -2.67
CA LEU A 234 17.61 11.29 -3.44
C LEU A 234 17.41 12.41 -4.47
N GLY A 235 18.15 13.51 -4.34
CA GLY A 235 18.11 14.63 -5.25
C GLY A 235 19.27 14.65 -6.22
N SER A 236 19.56 15.86 -6.73
CA SER A 236 20.55 16.12 -7.77
C SER A 236 21.69 17.03 -7.29
N PHE A 237 21.74 17.33 -6.00
CA PHE A 237 22.77 18.19 -5.43
C PHE A 237 24.06 17.40 -5.13
N ASP A 238 25.21 18.02 -5.39
CA ASP A 238 26.51 17.44 -5.03
C ASP A 238 26.82 17.67 -3.54
N LEU A 239 26.12 16.92 -2.69
CA LEU A 239 26.34 16.96 -1.24
C LEU A 239 27.69 16.38 -0.84
N THR A 240 28.22 15.42 -1.59
CA THR A 240 29.55 14.84 -1.34
C THR A 240 30.62 15.91 -1.49
N GLY A 241 30.59 16.66 -2.58
CA GLY A 241 31.47 17.81 -2.81
C GLY A 241 31.27 18.88 -1.74
N PHE A 242 30.02 19.30 -1.50
CA PHE A 242 29.68 20.34 -0.51
C PHE A 242 30.21 20.02 0.90
N VAL A 243 29.86 18.85 1.46
CA VAL A 243 30.34 18.43 2.79
C VAL A 243 31.86 18.28 2.79
N GLY A 244 32.44 17.77 1.71
CA GLY A 244 33.89 17.71 1.53
C GLY A 244 34.57 19.07 1.67
N GLN A 245 33.99 20.13 1.10
CA GLN A 245 34.52 21.50 1.24
C GLN A 245 34.36 22.04 2.65
N VAL A 246 33.21 21.83 3.29
CA VAL A 246 32.96 22.28 4.67
C VAL A 246 33.94 21.61 5.64
N LEU A 247 34.12 20.30 5.55
CA LEU A 247 35.06 19.58 6.42
C LEU A 247 36.51 20.01 6.19
N ALA A 248 36.89 20.35 4.95
CA ALA A 248 38.24 20.83 4.64
C ALA A 248 38.58 22.18 5.31
N THR A 249 37.58 22.96 5.76
CA THR A 249 37.82 24.26 6.44
C THR A 249 38.43 24.15 7.83
N GLY A 250 38.29 23.01 8.50
CA GLY A 250 38.45 23.00 9.96
C GLY A 250 37.23 22.52 10.73
N TYR A 251 36.04 22.48 10.12
CA TYR A 251 34.79 22.21 10.84
C TYR A 251 34.77 20.88 11.62
N GLU A 252 34.32 20.94 12.87
CA GLU A 252 34.22 19.81 13.82
C GLU A 252 32.79 19.63 14.40
N GLY A 253 31.84 20.45 13.97
CA GLY A 253 30.46 20.36 14.43
C GLY A 253 29.68 19.19 13.79
N PRO A 254 28.38 19.05 14.12
CA PRO A 254 27.57 17.95 13.61
C PRO A 254 27.27 18.07 12.10
N LEU A 255 27.06 16.92 11.46
CA LEU A 255 26.36 16.85 10.18
C LEU A 255 24.87 16.72 10.49
N SER A 256 24.09 17.74 10.14
CA SER A 256 22.68 17.77 10.52
C SER A 256 21.75 17.80 9.32
N LEU A 257 20.57 17.22 9.45
CA LEU A 257 19.53 17.26 8.43
C LEU A 257 18.51 18.36 8.73
N GLU A 258 18.19 19.16 7.71
CA GLU A 258 17.06 20.10 7.74
C GLU A 258 16.24 19.98 6.44
N VAL A 259 15.27 19.07 6.43
CA VAL A 259 14.50 18.70 5.24
C VAL A 259 13.03 19.05 5.44
N PHE A 260 12.53 19.95 4.60
CA PHE A 260 11.10 20.29 4.52
C PHE A 260 10.50 19.62 3.29
N ASN A 261 9.69 18.59 3.53
CA ASN A 261 9.07 17.77 2.49
C ASN A 261 7.65 17.40 2.91
N ASP A 262 6.70 17.51 1.99
CA ASP A 262 5.28 17.28 2.29
C ASP A 262 4.98 15.81 2.62
N VAL A 263 5.70 14.86 2.01
CA VAL A 263 5.54 13.42 2.28
C VAL A 263 6.11 13.09 3.67
N TYR A 264 7.34 13.52 3.98
CA TYR A 264 7.96 13.21 5.29
C TYR A 264 7.21 13.84 6.46
N ARG A 265 6.55 14.97 6.25
CA ARG A 265 5.67 15.62 7.25
C ARG A 265 4.36 14.88 7.49
N GLN A 266 4.01 13.91 6.66
CA GLN A 266 2.79 13.09 6.77
C GLN A 266 3.09 11.62 7.09
N ALA A 267 4.29 11.14 6.75
CA ALA A 267 4.76 9.78 7.01
C ALA A 267 4.98 9.49 8.50
N ASP A 268 5.12 8.21 8.88
CA ASP A 268 5.52 7.80 10.23
C ASP A 268 6.90 8.41 10.58
N PRO A 269 7.03 9.16 11.70
CA PRO A 269 8.29 9.80 12.05
C PRO A 269 9.42 8.80 12.29
N ARG A 270 9.13 7.56 12.68
CA ARG A 270 10.14 6.51 12.86
C ARG A 270 10.81 6.14 11.54
N ASN A 271 10.02 5.98 10.48
CA ASN A 271 10.53 5.63 9.15
C ASN A 271 11.36 6.77 8.57
N ALA A 272 10.86 8.00 8.64
CA ALA A 272 11.60 9.19 8.20
C ALA A 272 12.92 9.38 8.97
N ALA A 273 12.95 9.11 10.28
CA ALA A 273 14.19 9.16 11.07
C ALA A 273 15.20 8.07 10.65
N ILE A 274 14.73 6.84 10.38
CA ILE A 274 15.57 5.75 9.87
C ILE A 274 16.20 6.15 8.53
N ASP A 275 15.43 6.72 7.61
CA ASP A 275 15.93 7.16 6.31
C ASP A 275 16.87 8.35 6.42
N GLY A 276 16.56 9.31 7.30
CA GLY A 276 17.48 10.40 7.63
C GLY A 276 18.83 9.85 8.10
N MET A 277 18.85 8.93 9.06
CA MET A 277 20.11 8.32 9.52
C MET A 277 20.83 7.55 8.40
N ARG A 278 20.10 6.73 7.65
CA ARG A 278 20.63 5.96 6.51
C ARG A 278 21.29 6.87 5.48
N SER A 279 20.65 8.00 5.15
CA SER A 279 21.17 9.00 4.22
C SER A 279 22.49 9.62 4.68
N LEU A 280 22.61 9.97 5.96
CA LEU A 280 23.83 10.55 6.52
C LEU A 280 24.97 9.54 6.55
N LEU A 281 24.69 8.28 6.88
CA LEU A 281 25.70 7.21 6.87
C LEU A 281 26.22 6.96 5.44
N ALA A 282 25.33 6.91 4.44
CA ALA A 282 25.71 6.78 3.03
C ALA A 282 26.47 8.01 2.50
N LEU A 283 26.06 9.22 2.90
CA LEU A 283 26.77 10.46 2.55
C LEU A 283 28.18 10.47 3.17
N ARG A 284 28.32 10.08 4.44
CA ARG A 284 29.63 9.97 5.11
C ARG A 284 30.55 9.00 4.38
N GLU A 285 30.05 7.84 3.96
CA GLU A 285 30.82 6.89 3.13
C GLU A 285 31.25 7.53 1.80
N SER A 286 30.32 8.22 1.12
CA SER A 286 30.61 8.89 -0.17
C SER A 286 31.71 9.95 -0.01
N VAL A 287 31.68 10.73 1.06
CA VAL A 287 32.72 11.74 1.36
C VAL A 287 34.04 11.07 1.77
N ALA A 288 34.00 9.98 2.54
CA ALA A 288 35.20 9.25 2.96
C ALA A 288 35.91 8.54 1.78
N THR A 289 35.17 8.18 0.73
CA THR A 289 35.71 7.49 -0.46
C THR A 289 36.09 8.47 -1.58
N GLY A 290 35.22 9.42 -1.92
CA GLY A 290 35.39 10.35 -3.05
C GLY A 290 35.72 11.80 -2.69
N GLY A 291 35.69 12.18 -1.41
CA GLY A 291 35.90 13.58 -0.99
C GLY A 291 37.37 14.04 -0.97
N PRO A 292 37.61 15.35 -0.74
CA PRO A 292 38.95 15.91 -0.59
C PRO A 292 39.76 15.19 0.50
N ALA A 293 41.09 15.05 0.32
CA ALA A 293 41.96 14.30 1.25
C ALA A 293 41.84 14.75 2.73
N ALA A 294 41.69 16.07 2.96
CA ALA A 294 41.50 16.64 4.28
C ALA A 294 40.17 16.19 4.93
N ALA A 295 39.09 16.06 4.14
CA ALA A 295 37.80 15.57 4.63
C ALA A 295 37.85 14.06 4.92
N ARG A 296 38.48 13.28 4.04
CA ARG A 296 38.67 11.81 4.23
C ARG A 296 39.43 11.50 5.53
N SER A 297 40.50 12.25 5.79
CA SER A 297 41.30 12.10 7.02
C SER A 297 40.48 12.36 8.29
N ARG A 298 39.47 13.23 8.24
CA ARG A 298 38.59 13.57 9.38
C ARG A 298 37.49 12.53 9.62
N LEU A 299 36.92 11.98 8.54
CA LEU A 299 35.87 10.96 8.66
C LEU A 299 36.43 9.60 9.04
N GLY A 300 37.71 9.34 8.76
CA GLY A 300 38.34 8.04 8.95
C GLY A 300 37.88 7.01 7.93
N ALA A 301 38.20 5.73 8.17
CA ALA A 301 37.72 4.64 7.32
C ALA A 301 36.18 4.54 7.41
N PRO A 302 35.48 4.29 6.30
CA PRO A 302 34.04 4.09 6.32
C PRO A 302 33.67 2.98 7.33
N GLY A 303 32.78 3.29 8.26
CA GLY A 303 32.26 2.32 9.23
C GLY A 303 31.24 1.35 8.62
N LEU A 304 31.09 1.32 7.30
CA LEU A 304 30.18 0.44 6.57
C LEU A 304 31.00 -0.55 5.74
N PRO A 305 30.64 -1.85 5.69
CA PRO A 305 31.12 -2.74 4.65
C PRO A 305 30.78 -2.14 3.28
N PRO A 306 31.63 -2.29 2.24
CA PRO A 306 31.39 -1.70 0.93
C PRO A 306 30.06 -2.18 0.33
N ALA A 307 29.47 -1.36 -0.53
CA ALA A 307 28.30 -1.78 -1.31
C ALA A 307 28.63 -3.06 -2.11
N PRO A 308 27.69 -4.01 -2.23
CA PRO A 308 27.95 -5.28 -2.89
C PRO A 308 28.20 -5.09 -4.38
N ARG A 309 29.08 -5.92 -4.96
CA ARG A 309 29.14 -6.04 -6.42
C ARG A 309 28.08 -7.04 -6.83
N LEU A 310 27.10 -6.55 -7.58
CA LEU A 310 25.96 -7.35 -8.00
C LEU A 310 26.28 -8.16 -9.26
N GLY A 311 25.76 -9.38 -9.33
CA GLY A 311 25.79 -10.23 -10.52
C GLY A 311 24.45 -10.31 -11.25
N GLY A 312 23.48 -9.49 -10.86
CA GLY A 312 22.12 -9.47 -11.39
C GLY A 312 21.06 -10.13 -10.51
N HIS A 313 19.88 -10.33 -11.08
CA HIS A 313 18.73 -10.98 -10.43
C HIS A 313 18.93 -12.50 -10.34
N VAL A 314 18.69 -13.08 -9.15
CA VAL A 314 18.82 -14.54 -8.93
C VAL A 314 17.47 -15.23 -9.01
N PHE A 315 16.46 -14.65 -8.36
CA PHE A 315 15.07 -15.07 -8.44
C PHE A 315 14.14 -13.91 -8.08
N THR A 316 12.88 -14.01 -8.52
CA THR A 316 11.77 -13.22 -7.98
C THR A 316 10.78 -14.14 -7.28
N GLU A 317 10.45 -13.86 -6.03
CA GLU A 317 9.48 -14.63 -5.26
C GLU A 317 8.11 -13.97 -5.27
N LEU A 318 7.10 -14.75 -5.66
CA LEU A 318 5.72 -14.37 -5.73
C LEU A 318 4.96 -15.05 -4.59
N ALA A 319 4.35 -14.26 -3.71
CA ALA A 319 3.36 -14.79 -2.78
C ALA A 319 2.05 -15.04 -3.54
N VAL A 320 1.58 -16.28 -3.49
CA VAL A 320 0.38 -16.77 -4.19
C VAL A 320 -0.47 -17.61 -3.26
N ASP A 321 -1.75 -17.76 -3.60
CA ASP A 321 -2.66 -18.68 -2.93
C ASP A 321 -3.15 -19.78 -3.90
N ASP A 322 -4.06 -20.63 -3.43
CA ASP A 322 -4.62 -21.72 -4.23
C ASP A 322 -5.45 -21.25 -5.44
N VAL A 323 -5.77 -19.95 -5.52
CA VAL A 323 -6.50 -19.34 -6.63
C VAL A 323 -5.54 -18.70 -7.64
N SER A 324 -4.63 -17.83 -7.16
CA SER A 324 -3.69 -17.08 -7.99
C SER A 324 -2.54 -17.95 -8.48
N GLY A 325 -2.07 -18.91 -7.68
CA GLY A 325 -0.95 -19.79 -7.98
C GLY A 325 -1.12 -20.58 -9.29
N PRO A 326 -2.23 -21.32 -9.50
CA PRO A 326 -2.48 -22.02 -10.75
C PRO A 326 -2.56 -21.11 -11.98
N ALA A 327 -3.09 -19.88 -11.83
CA ALA A 327 -3.18 -18.92 -12.92
C ALA A 327 -1.79 -18.37 -13.32
N VAL A 328 -0.94 -18.08 -12.34
CA VAL A 328 0.45 -17.66 -12.56
C VAL A 328 1.25 -18.81 -13.17
N ALA A 329 1.12 -20.04 -12.64
CA ALA A 329 1.80 -21.23 -13.17
C ALA A 329 1.46 -21.52 -14.65
N ARG A 330 0.18 -21.43 -15.03
CA ARG A 330 -0.23 -21.56 -16.44
C ARG A 330 0.40 -20.48 -17.32
N THR A 331 0.45 -19.24 -16.83
CA THR A 331 1.05 -18.14 -17.59
C THR A 331 2.56 -18.33 -17.74
N LEU A 332 3.26 -18.73 -16.67
CA LEU A 332 4.70 -19.06 -16.73
C LEU A 332 4.96 -20.20 -17.73
N SER A 333 4.14 -21.24 -17.71
CA SER A 333 4.24 -22.35 -18.68
C SER A 333 4.07 -21.86 -20.13
N ALA A 334 3.10 -20.97 -20.37
CA ALA A 334 2.84 -20.40 -21.68
C ALA A 334 3.92 -19.40 -22.13
N LEU A 335 4.65 -18.80 -21.18
CA LEU A 335 5.86 -18.02 -21.43
C LEU A 335 7.12 -18.90 -21.62
N GLY A 336 7.00 -20.24 -21.61
CA GLY A 336 8.10 -21.17 -21.82
C GLY A 336 8.86 -21.59 -20.55
N PHE A 337 8.41 -21.19 -19.35
CA PHE A 337 9.02 -21.65 -18.10
C PHE A 337 8.64 -23.08 -17.75
N ALA A 338 9.59 -23.83 -17.20
CA ALA A 338 9.35 -25.14 -16.62
C ALA A 338 9.41 -25.08 -15.09
N ARG A 339 8.53 -25.81 -14.41
CA ARG A 339 8.63 -26.05 -12.97
C ARG A 339 9.76 -27.05 -12.72
N THR A 340 10.99 -26.58 -12.55
CA THR A 340 12.19 -27.42 -12.41
C THR A 340 12.39 -27.98 -11.01
N GLY A 341 11.82 -27.35 -9.97
CA GLY A 341 12.05 -27.75 -8.59
C GLY A 341 10.85 -27.58 -7.66
N GLN A 342 10.83 -28.39 -6.60
CA GLN A 342 9.95 -28.26 -5.44
C GLN A 342 10.81 -28.12 -4.19
N HIS A 343 10.58 -27.09 -3.36
CA HIS A 343 11.37 -26.92 -2.15
C HIS A 343 11.15 -28.10 -1.18
N ARG A 344 12.24 -28.62 -0.59
CA ARG A 344 12.27 -29.86 0.21
C ARG A 344 11.35 -29.85 1.43
N SER A 345 11.20 -28.69 2.08
CA SER A 345 10.47 -28.52 3.34
C SER A 345 9.36 -27.47 3.33
N LYS A 346 9.27 -26.63 2.27
CA LYS A 346 8.40 -25.44 2.22
C LYS A 346 7.49 -25.53 1.00
N PRO A 347 6.30 -24.91 1.04
CA PRO A 347 5.37 -24.93 -0.08
C PRO A 347 5.79 -23.92 -1.16
N VAL A 348 7.01 -24.07 -1.69
CA VAL A 348 7.63 -23.18 -2.67
C VAL A 348 7.99 -23.97 -3.93
N GLN A 349 7.57 -23.48 -5.09
CA GLN A 349 7.89 -24.06 -6.39
C GLN A 349 8.94 -23.20 -7.10
N LEU A 350 9.92 -23.83 -7.74
CA LEU A 350 10.91 -23.18 -8.59
C LEU A 350 10.54 -23.34 -10.06
N TRP A 351 10.40 -22.20 -10.75
CA TRP A 351 10.12 -22.10 -12.18
C TRP A 351 11.29 -21.44 -12.90
N GLN A 352 11.77 -22.04 -13.99
CA GLN A 352 12.98 -21.58 -14.68
C GLN A 352 12.86 -21.62 -16.21
N GLN A 353 13.55 -20.68 -16.85
CA GLN A 353 13.86 -20.64 -18.29
C GLN A 353 15.11 -19.78 -18.48
N GLY A 354 16.14 -20.31 -19.15
CA GLY A 354 17.45 -19.67 -19.14
C GLY A 354 17.94 -19.44 -17.70
N ASP A 355 18.43 -18.24 -17.42
CA ASP A 355 18.81 -17.80 -16.08
C ASP A 355 17.67 -17.14 -15.28
N ALA A 356 16.49 -16.94 -15.89
CA ALA A 356 15.33 -16.38 -15.20
C ALA A 356 14.73 -17.40 -14.24
N ARG A 357 14.49 -16.99 -12.98
CA ARG A 357 13.91 -17.85 -11.94
C ARG A 357 12.75 -17.15 -11.23
N ILE A 358 11.61 -17.82 -11.17
CA ILE A 358 10.43 -17.37 -10.42
C ILE A 358 10.12 -18.40 -9.33
N LEU A 359 9.99 -17.94 -8.09
CA LEU A 359 9.54 -18.77 -6.97
C LEU A 359 8.06 -18.51 -6.72
N LEU A 360 7.22 -19.55 -6.75
CA LEU A 360 5.83 -19.45 -6.31
C LEU A 360 5.72 -19.96 -4.88
N ASN A 361 5.46 -19.06 -3.93
CA ASN A 361 5.34 -19.38 -2.51
C ASN A 361 3.88 -19.39 -2.06
N PHE A 362 3.41 -20.56 -1.62
CA PHE A 362 2.05 -20.81 -1.12
C PHE A 362 1.96 -20.77 0.41
N ALA A 363 2.99 -20.27 1.11
CA ALA A 363 3.00 -20.24 2.57
C ALA A 363 1.93 -19.28 3.12
N PRO A 364 1.01 -19.76 4.00
CA PRO A 364 -0.12 -18.97 4.48
C PRO A 364 0.28 -17.75 5.32
N GLN A 365 1.51 -17.72 5.84
CA GLN A 365 2.03 -16.60 6.63
C GLN A 365 2.41 -15.38 5.77
N ARG A 366 2.52 -15.53 4.45
CA ARG A 366 2.72 -14.43 3.51
C ARG A 366 1.33 -13.97 3.05
N THR A 367 0.61 -13.26 3.93
CA THR A 367 -0.76 -12.78 3.67
C THR A 367 -0.85 -12.00 2.36
N VAL A 368 -1.48 -12.59 1.35
CA VAL A 368 -1.95 -11.93 0.13
C VAL A 368 -3.45 -11.74 0.24
N THR A 369 -3.99 -10.67 -0.34
CA THR A 369 -5.44 -10.59 -0.57
C THR A 369 -5.86 -11.81 -1.39
N PRO A 370 -6.93 -12.54 -1.03
CA PRO A 370 -7.35 -13.73 -1.77
C PRO A 370 -7.46 -13.47 -3.28
N GLY A 371 -6.92 -14.37 -4.09
CA GLY A 371 -6.86 -14.25 -5.56
C GLY A 371 -5.81 -13.26 -6.08
N SER A 372 -4.97 -12.68 -5.21
CA SER A 372 -3.85 -11.82 -5.58
C SER A 372 -2.54 -12.59 -5.72
N ALA A 373 -1.69 -12.16 -6.65
CA ALA A 373 -0.28 -12.51 -6.68
C ALA A 373 0.52 -11.21 -6.51
N VAL A 374 1.56 -11.23 -5.67
CA VAL A 374 2.42 -10.06 -5.39
C VAL A 374 3.88 -10.47 -5.34
N ILE A 375 4.75 -9.56 -5.76
CA ILE A 375 6.20 -9.70 -5.53
C ILE A 375 6.43 -9.49 -4.04
N CYS A 376 6.97 -10.49 -3.35
CA CYS A 376 7.20 -10.44 -1.91
C CYS A 376 8.69 -10.58 -1.54
N ALA A 377 9.51 -11.09 -2.46
CA ALA A 377 10.96 -11.09 -2.28
C ALA A 377 11.73 -11.06 -3.59
N LEU A 378 12.96 -10.54 -3.51
CA LEU A 378 13.94 -10.46 -4.58
C LEU A 378 15.23 -11.15 -4.14
N GLY A 379 15.76 -12.04 -4.98
CA GLY A 379 17.10 -12.60 -4.82
C GLY A 379 18.11 -11.80 -5.65
N VAL A 380 19.20 -11.36 -5.03
CA VAL A 380 20.26 -10.61 -5.69
C VAL A 380 21.58 -11.38 -5.59
N GLU A 381 22.29 -11.51 -6.70
CA GLU A 381 23.59 -12.18 -6.74
C GLU A 381 24.63 -11.26 -6.12
N SER A 382 25.25 -11.69 -5.02
CA SER A 382 26.23 -10.92 -4.27
C SER A 382 27.54 -11.70 -4.13
N ASN A 383 28.64 -11.01 -4.42
CA ASN A 383 29.98 -11.54 -4.21
C ASN A 383 30.33 -11.75 -2.72
N ASP A 384 29.62 -11.12 -1.79
CA ASP A 384 29.75 -11.28 -0.34
C ASP A 384 28.39 -11.12 0.37
N PRO A 385 27.57 -12.20 0.42
CA PRO A 385 26.25 -12.14 1.04
C PRO A 385 26.26 -11.73 2.52
N ALA A 386 27.24 -12.20 3.28
CA ALA A 386 27.38 -11.88 4.70
C ALA A 386 27.74 -10.41 4.92
N GLY A 387 28.70 -9.88 4.13
CA GLY A 387 29.05 -8.46 4.14
C GLY A 387 27.88 -7.56 3.73
N SER A 388 27.07 -8.01 2.76
CA SER A 388 25.88 -7.30 2.28
C SER A 388 24.80 -7.19 3.36
N ALA A 389 24.53 -8.30 4.07
CA ALA A 389 23.60 -8.33 5.19
C ALA A 389 24.10 -7.47 6.36
N GLN A 390 25.40 -7.52 6.67
CA GLN A 390 26.00 -6.66 7.69
C GLN A 390 25.88 -5.18 7.32
N ARG A 391 26.12 -4.81 6.05
CA ARG A 391 25.93 -3.45 5.54
C ARG A 391 24.49 -3.00 5.72
N ALA A 392 23.54 -3.82 5.26
CA ALA A 392 22.11 -3.54 5.37
C ALA A 392 21.69 -3.28 6.84
N GLY A 393 22.13 -4.13 7.77
CA GLY A 393 21.87 -3.95 9.20
C GLY A 393 22.48 -2.67 9.78
N ARG A 394 23.71 -2.29 9.37
CA ARG A 394 24.32 -1.00 9.77
C ARG A 394 23.60 0.22 9.19
N LEU A 395 22.88 0.03 8.08
CA LEU A 395 21.99 1.02 7.45
C LEU A 395 20.53 0.89 7.93
N LEU A 396 20.33 0.25 9.10
CA LEU A 396 19.06 0.12 9.80
C LEU A 396 17.99 -0.64 9.01
N ALA A 397 18.37 -1.46 8.03
CA ALA A 397 17.44 -2.41 7.43
C ALA A 397 17.16 -3.55 8.42
N PRO A 398 15.88 -3.89 8.68
CA PRO A 398 15.55 -5.03 9.54
C PRO A 398 16.10 -6.33 8.96
N VAL A 399 16.94 -7.02 9.72
CA VAL A 399 17.40 -8.38 9.37
C VAL A 399 16.25 -9.34 9.61
N LEU A 400 15.88 -10.10 8.57
CA LEU A 400 14.74 -11.01 8.65
C LEU A 400 15.18 -12.35 9.26
N PRO A 401 14.59 -12.79 10.37
CA PRO A 401 14.88 -14.10 10.92
C PRO A 401 14.33 -15.18 9.99
N ARG A 402 15.14 -16.17 9.65
CA ARG A 402 14.71 -17.30 8.81
C ARG A 402 14.70 -18.59 9.62
N VAL A 403 13.56 -19.27 9.59
CA VAL A 403 13.47 -20.67 10.04
C VAL A 403 13.95 -21.54 8.86
N ARG A 404 15.04 -22.27 9.08
CA ARG A 404 15.61 -23.22 8.11
C ARG A 404 15.88 -24.56 8.79
N GLN A 405 15.77 -25.64 8.02
CA GLN A 405 16.33 -26.93 8.43
C GLN A 405 17.87 -26.88 8.34
N PRO A 406 18.61 -27.71 9.11
CA PRO A 406 20.08 -27.71 9.09
C PRO A 406 20.69 -27.93 7.69
N GLU A 407 19.98 -28.70 6.86
CA GLU A 407 20.32 -29.08 5.49
C GLU A 407 20.02 -27.99 4.45
N GLU A 408 19.28 -26.94 4.82
CA GLU A 408 18.90 -25.84 3.91
C GLU A 408 19.97 -24.75 3.87
N ALA A 409 20.12 -24.11 2.72
CA ALA A 409 21.03 -22.99 2.53
C ALA A 409 20.73 -21.80 3.45
N ASP A 410 21.80 -21.18 3.95
CA ASP A 410 21.72 -20.00 4.80
C ASP A 410 21.69 -18.71 3.97
N LEU A 411 20.50 -18.37 3.47
CA LEU A 411 20.30 -17.12 2.74
C LEU A 411 20.03 -15.98 3.72
N SER A 412 20.98 -15.05 3.82
CA SER A 412 20.79 -13.81 4.56
C SER A 412 19.80 -12.92 3.83
N SER A 413 18.86 -12.33 4.57
CA SER A 413 17.89 -11.39 4.02
C SER A 413 17.53 -10.25 4.95
N VAL A 414 17.08 -9.17 4.33
CA VAL A 414 16.60 -7.96 5.01
C VAL A 414 15.26 -7.53 4.43
N ALA A 415 14.51 -6.73 5.17
CA ALA A 415 13.30 -6.08 4.66
C ALA A 415 13.64 -4.70 4.06
N ALA A 416 13.18 -4.47 2.83
CA ALA A 416 13.01 -3.13 2.30
C ALA A 416 11.82 -2.43 3.01
N PRO A 417 11.72 -1.09 2.95
CA PRO A 417 10.67 -0.32 3.66
C PRO A 417 9.23 -0.73 3.32
N ASP A 418 8.97 -1.13 2.07
CA ASP A 418 7.68 -1.64 1.58
C ASP A 418 7.36 -3.08 2.08
N GLY A 419 8.29 -3.70 2.81
CA GLY A 419 8.18 -5.06 3.31
C GLY A 419 8.72 -6.13 2.35
N THR A 420 9.21 -5.75 1.15
CA THR A 420 9.83 -6.69 0.22
C THR A 420 11.09 -7.28 0.84
N ALA A 421 11.21 -8.60 0.87
CA ALA A 421 12.41 -9.26 1.36
C ALA A 421 13.51 -9.24 0.28
N VAL A 422 14.72 -8.80 0.64
CA VAL A 422 15.88 -8.81 -0.24
C VAL A 422 16.85 -9.87 0.24
N PHE A 423 17.04 -10.92 -0.56
CA PHE A 423 17.95 -12.02 -0.30
C PHE A 423 19.29 -11.78 -0.98
N PHE A 424 20.37 -11.90 -0.21
CA PHE A 424 21.72 -11.91 -0.75
C PHE A 424 22.13 -13.34 -1.03
N CYS A 425 22.29 -13.66 -2.32
CA CYS A 425 22.52 -15.02 -2.79
C CYS A 425 23.92 -15.15 -3.40
N ARG A 426 24.44 -16.38 -3.41
CA ARG A 426 25.55 -16.78 -4.27
C ARG A 426 25.15 -18.03 -5.06
N THR A 427 25.09 -17.92 -6.38
CA THR A 427 24.60 -18.99 -7.26
C THR A 427 25.79 -19.70 -7.95
N GLY A 428 26.01 -20.98 -7.63
CA GLY A 428 27.01 -21.83 -8.28
C GLY A 428 28.32 -22.08 -7.49
N ALA A 429 28.94 -23.23 -7.81
CA ALA A 429 30.26 -23.79 -7.40
C ALA A 429 30.48 -24.38 -6.00
N ASP A 430 29.60 -24.21 -5.01
CA ASP A 430 29.77 -24.80 -3.68
C ASP A 430 28.63 -25.77 -3.31
N ALA A 431 28.91 -26.73 -2.42
CA ALA A 431 27.92 -27.63 -1.81
C ALA A 431 26.78 -26.90 -1.04
N ASN A 432 26.90 -25.58 -0.87
CA ASN A 432 25.97 -24.70 -0.18
C ASN A 432 25.10 -23.84 -1.13
N SER A 433 25.01 -24.19 -2.42
CA SER A 433 24.11 -23.47 -3.34
C SER A 433 22.66 -23.58 -2.88
N TRP A 434 21.94 -22.46 -2.84
CA TRP A 434 20.53 -22.42 -2.46
C TRP A 434 19.61 -23.22 -3.39
N LEU A 435 20.03 -23.52 -4.62
CA LEU A 435 19.29 -24.40 -5.52
C LEU A 435 19.20 -25.84 -4.97
N ALA A 436 20.11 -26.25 -4.08
CA ALA A 436 20.07 -27.55 -3.41
C ALA A 436 18.91 -27.68 -2.39
N ASP A 437 18.22 -26.58 -2.07
CA ASP A 437 17.00 -26.61 -1.25
C ASP A 437 15.78 -27.15 -2.03
N PHE A 438 15.91 -27.39 -3.34
CA PHE A 438 14.85 -27.86 -4.22
C PHE A 438 15.11 -29.28 -4.74
N ASP A 439 14.12 -30.16 -4.59
CA ASP A 439 14.10 -31.44 -5.27
C ASP A 439 13.70 -31.25 -6.74
N ALA A 440 14.49 -31.83 -7.65
CA ALA A 440 14.23 -31.73 -9.08
C ALA A 440 12.94 -32.46 -9.47
N THR A 441 12.09 -31.81 -10.26
CA THR A 441 10.85 -32.41 -10.79
C THR A 441 11.07 -33.23 -12.05
N GLY A 442 12.23 -33.07 -12.71
CA GLY A 442 12.53 -33.65 -14.02
C GLY A 442 11.90 -32.91 -15.21
N ALA A 443 11.17 -31.81 -14.99
CA ALA A 443 10.62 -31.00 -16.07
C ALA A 443 11.70 -30.12 -16.71
N SER A 444 11.76 -30.10 -18.04
CA SER A 444 12.58 -29.16 -18.83
C SER A 444 11.69 -28.18 -19.59
N SER A 445 12.23 -27.02 -19.97
CA SER A 445 11.51 -26.12 -20.88
C SER A 445 11.33 -26.83 -22.23
N ARG A 446 10.17 -26.61 -22.84
CA ARG A 446 9.84 -27.14 -24.18
C ARG A 446 10.31 -26.20 -25.30
N THR A 447 10.71 -24.98 -24.95
CA THR A 447 11.09 -23.90 -25.86
C THR A 447 12.28 -23.16 -25.27
N ASP A 448 13.43 -23.85 -25.21
CA ASP A 448 14.66 -23.24 -24.72
C ASP A 448 15.05 -22.04 -25.60
N GLY A 449 15.46 -20.94 -24.95
CA GLY A 449 15.97 -19.75 -25.62
C GLY A 449 14.98 -18.61 -25.86
N LEU A 450 13.70 -18.73 -25.48
CA LEU A 450 12.76 -17.59 -25.61
C LEU A 450 12.98 -16.49 -24.55
N VAL A 451 13.53 -16.86 -23.41
CA VAL A 451 13.93 -15.97 -22.31
C VAL A 451 15.33 -16.36 -21.88
N THR A 452 16.22 -15.37 -21.79
CA THR A 452 17.62 -15.54 -21.37
C THR A 452 17.80 -15.28 -19.87
N GLY A 453 17.05 -14.33 -19.31
CA GLY A 453 17.17 -13.93 -17.90
C GLY A 453 16.09 -12.93 -17.46
N THR A 454 16.21 -12.41 -16.24
CA THR A 454 15.40 -11.29 -15.75
C THR A 454 16.09 -9.97 -16.12
N ASP A 455 15.42 -9.11 -16.90
CA ASP A 455 15.95 -7.78 -17.29
C ASP A 455 15.80 -6.78 -16.14
N HIS A 456 14.58 -6.61 -15.63
CA HIS A 456 14.27 -5.69 -14.55
C HIS A 456 13.02 -6.11 -13.77
N ILE A 457 12.87 -5.51 -12.59
CA ILE A 457 11.67 -5.68 -11.76
C ILE A 457 11.05 -4.32 -11.52
N SER A 458 9.73 -4.25 -11.59
CA SER A 458 8.97 -3.03 -11.38
C SER A 458 8.02 -3.17 -10.20
N LEU A 459 8.24 -2.32 -9.19
CA LEU A 459 7.41 -2.21 -8.01
C LEU A 459 6.55 -0.94 -8.09
N THR A 460 5.33 -1.01 -7.56
CA THR A 460 4.51 0.18 -7.33
C THR A 460 4.33 0.38 -5.84
N GLU A 461 4.95 1.43 -5.35
CA GLU A 461 5.02 1.83 -3.96
C GLU A 461 3.82 2.67 -3.53
N SER A 462 3.57 2.68 -2.22
CA SER A 462 2.77 3.73 -1.62
C SER A 462 3.47 5.09 -1.81
N VAL A 463 2.73 6.18 -1.62
CA VAL A 463 3.33 7.53 -1.67
C VAL A 463 4.37 7.70 -0.57
N ASP A 464 4.12 7.09 0.59
CA ASP A 464 4.97 7.19 1.77
C ASP A 464 6.27 6.40 1.59
N ASP A 465 6.22 5.26 0.92
CA ASP A 465 7.37 4.34 0.78
C ASP A 465 8.27 4.67 -0.42
N PHE A 466 7.77 5.39 -1.43
CA PHE A 466 8.47 5.62 -2.70
C PHE A 466 9.91 6.15 -2.54
N ASP A 467 10.10 7.20 -1.73
CA ASP A 467 11.44 7.75 -1.47
C ASP A 467 12.26 6.88 -0.49
N GLN A 468 11.60 6.20 0.46
CA GLN A 468 12.24 5.31 1.43
C GLN A 468 12.88 4.10 0.74
N VAL A 469 12.13 3.48 -0.18
CA VAL A 469 12.59 2.32 -0.96
C VAL A 469 13.72 2.73 -1.91
N ALA A 470 13.63 3.92 -2.51
CA ALA A 470 14.72 4.45 -3.35
C ALA A 470 16.03 4.63 -2.57
N ILE A 471 15.98 5.24 -1.38
CA ILE A 471 17.19 5.44 -0.58
C ILE A 471 17.72 4.11 -0.02
N PHE A 472 16.84 3.16 0.28
CA PHE A 472 17.20 1.81 0.66
C PHE A 472 18.03 1.14 -0.44
N TYR A 473 17.52 1.06 -1.68
CA TYR A 473 18.25 0.38 -2.76
C TYR A 473 19.55 1.10 -3.13
N ARG A 474 19.56 2.44 -3.14
CA ARG A 474 20.79 3.22 -3.34
C ARG A 474 21.84 2.93 -2.27
N SER A 475 21.47 2.99 -1.00
CA SER A 475 22.45 2.89 0.09
C SER A 475 22.84 1.43 0.42
N VAL A 476 21.88 0.51 0.44
CA VAL A 476 22.11 -0.89 0.81
C VAL A 476 22.74 -1.67 -0.32
N LEU A 477 22.20 -1.57 -1.55
CA LEU A 477 22.72 -2.30 -2.71
C LEU A 477 23.75 -1.50 -3.52
N GLY A 478 23.90 -0.20 -3.27
CA GLY A 478 24.80 0.65 -4.05
C GLY A 478 24.26 1.02 -5.42
N LEU A 479 22.94 0.98 -5.64
CA LEU A 479 22.37 1.31 -6.95
C LEU A 479 22.45 2.81 -7.24
N GLU A 480 22.73 3.14 -8.49
CA GLU A 480 22.63 4.48 -9.04
C GLU A 480 21.19 4.74 -9.44
N SER A 481 20.58 5.77 -8.84
CA SER A 481 19.20 6.16 -9.14
C SER A 481 19.17 7.17 -10.29
N GLY A 482 18.30 6.91 -11.27
CA GLY A 482 17.96 7.88 -12.31
C GLY A 482 17.11 9.03 -11.76
N PRO A 483 16.87 10.08 -12.57
CA PRO A 483 15.98 11.17 -12.19
C PRO A 483 14.54 10.66 -11.99
N THR A 484 13.79 11.30 -11.09
CA THR A 484 12.35 11.06 -11.00
C THR A 484 11.67 11.61 -12.25
N THR A 485 10.96 10.74 -12.97
CA THR A 485 10.14 11.09 -14.13
C THR A 485 8.67 11.10 -13.75
N GLU A 486 7.92 12.08 -14.26
CA GLU A 486 6.46 12.10 -14.14
C GLU A 486 5.81 11.73 -15.47
N LEU A 487 4.96 10.71 -15.43
CA LEU A 487 4.27 10.16 -16.59
C LEU A 487 2.78 10.51 -16.51
N THR A 488 2.25 11.14 -17.55
CA THR A 488 0.80 11.38 -17.68
C THR A 488 0.11 10.11 -18.15
N ALA A 489 -0.44 9.34 -17.20
CA ALA A 489 -1.17 8.13 -17.52
C ALA A 489 -2.69 8.38 -17.62
N PRO A 490 -3.47 7.48 -18.27
CA PRO A 490 -4.93 7.61 -18.41
C PRO A 490 -5.66 7.71 -17.06
N PHE A 491 -5.00 7.29 -15.98
CA PHE A 491 -5.55 7.33 -14.63
C PHE A 491 -4.80 8.29 -13.69
N GLY A 492 -4.27 9.38 -14.25
CA GLY A 492 -3.58 10.42 -13.51
C GLY A 492 -2.06 10.25 -13.53
N LEU A 493 -1.38 11.13 -12.79
CA LEU A 493 0.08 11.19 -12.79
C LEU A 493 0.68 9.94 -12.12
N ILE A 494 1.71 9.39 -12.75
CA ILE A 494 2.59 8.37 -12.15
C ILE A 494 3.97 8.98 -12.01
N ARG A 495 4.55 8.89 -10.81
CA ARG A 495 5.96 9.16 -10.60
C ARG A 495 6.72 7.85 -10.73
N SER A 496 7.82 7.87 -11.46
CA SER A 496 8.68 6.71 -11.65
C SER A 496 10.14 7.09 -11.37
N ARG A 497 10.88 6.17 -10.78
CA ARG A 497 12.33 6.28 -10.56
C ARG A 497 12.96 4.92 -10.83
N SER A 498 13.91 4.87 -11.74
CA SER A 498 14.71 3.67 -12.01
C SER A 498 16.00 3.69 -11.19
N ALA A 499 16.53 2.51 -10.88
CA ALA A 499 17.83 2.35 -10.26
C ALA A 499 18.55 1.12 -10.84
N THR A 500 19.86 1.22 -11.00
CA THR A 500 20.70 0.16 -11.56
C THR A 500 22.10 0.17 -10.96
N ASP A 501 22.80 -0.96 -10.99
CA ASP A 501 24.22 -1.01 -10.63
C ASP A 501 25.08 -0.47 -11.79
N SER A 502 26.35 -0.16 -11.49
CA SER A 502 27.30 0.36 -12.49
C SER A 502 27.53 -0.58 -13.69
N GLY A 503 27.29 -1.89 -13.52
CA GLY A 503 27.42 -2.89 -14.58
C GLY A 503 26.13 -3.09 -15.38
N HIS A 504 25.04 -2.42 -15.02
CA HIS A 504 23.72 -2.62 -15.59
C HIS A 504 23.27 -4.09 -15.63
N THR A 505 23.63 -4.85 -14.59
CA THR A 505 23.29 -6.26 -14.41
C THR A 505 22.02 -6.43 -13.56
N PHE A 506 21.77 -5.48 -12.66
CA PHE A 506 20.60 -5.40 -11.81
C PHE A 506 19.86 -4.09 -12.11
N ARG A 507 18.58 -4.21 -12.48
CA ARG A 507 17.69 -3.07 -12.75
C ARG A 507 16.39 -3.21 -11.96
N ILE A 508 15.96 -2.10 -11.38
CA ILE A 508 14.67 -1.99 -10.70
C ILE A 508 14.00 -0.65 -11.02
N THR A 509 12.69 -0.65 -11.19
CA THR A 509 11.89 0.57 -11.32
C THR A 509 10.88 0.67 -10.20
N LEU A 510 10.83 1.83 -9.56
CA LEU A 510 9.87 2.17 -8.51
C LEU A 510 8.84 3.13 -9.10
N ASN A 511 7.56 2.88 -8.86
CA ASN A 511 6.46 3.72 -9.33
C ASN A 511 5.58 4.12 -8.17
N THR A 512 4.93 5.29 -8.23
CA THR A 512 3.89 5.67 -7.28
C THR A 512 2.83 6.56 -7.93
N ALA A 513 1.63 6.56 -7.37
CA ALA A 513 0.51 7.39 -7.82
C ALA A 513 0.02 8.25 -6.64
N PRO A 514 0.27 9.58 -6.63
CA PRO A 514 0.01 10.46 -5.49
C PRO A 514 -1.44 10.45 -5.00
N LEU A 515 -2.41 10.42 -5.92
CA LEU A 515 -3.84 10.33 -5.58
C LEU A 515 -4.68 9.98 -6.81
N ARG A 516 -5.59 9.00 -6.69
CA ARG A 516 -6.62 8.68 -7.70
C ARG A 516 -8.00 8.70 -7.03
N ARG A 517 -8.98 9.40 -7.60
CA ARG A 517 -10.35 9.51 -7.05
C ARG A 517 -11.38 9.24 -8.13
N GLY A 518 -12.50 8.61 -7.77
CA GLY A 518 -13.65 8.39 -8.66
C GLY A 518 -13.63 7.06 -9.42
N SER A 519 -14.73 6.79 -10.12
CA SER A 519 -15.02 5.51 -10.81
C SER A 519 -14.12 5.22 -12.03
N TRP A 520 -13.31 6.18 -12.46
CA TRP A 520 -12.34 6.03 -13.55
C TRP A 520 -10.99 5.48 -13.09
N ALA A 521 -10.71 5.41 -11.78
CA ALA A 521 -9.49 4.82 -11.25
C ALA A 521 -9.31 3.34 -11.70
N PRO A 522 -8.06 2.85 -11.83
CA PRO A 522 -7.82 1.45 -12.13
C PRO A 522 -8.21 0.61 -10.90
N ALA A 523 -8.79 -0.57 -11.12
CA ALA A 523 -9.13 -1.46 -9.99
C ALA A 523 -7.89 -2.08 -9.36
N THR A 524 -6.78 -2.11 -10.09
CA THR A 524 -5.45 -2.44 -9.60
C THR A 524 -4.72 -1.14 -9.25
N PRO A 525 -4.65 -0.73 -7.98
CA PRO A 525 -4.02 0.52 -7.59
C PRO A 525 -2.49 0.46 -7.72
N SER A 526 -1.90 -0.69 -7.39
CA SER A 526 -0.45 -0.91 -7.30
C SER A 526 -0.01 -2.11 -8.16
N PRO A 527 0.03 -1.97 -9.49
CA PRO A 527 0.47 -3.04 -10.38
C PRO A 527 1.99 -3.25 -10.28
N GLN A 528 2.44 -4.49 -10.34
CA GLN A 528 3.86 -4.88 -10.30
C GLN A 528 4.17 -5.78 -11.49
N HIS A 529 5.42 -5.78 -11.96
CA HIS A 529 5.83 -6.68 -13.02
C HIS A 529 7.26 -7.16 -12.93
N VAL A 530 7.50 -8.31 -13.55
CA VAL A 530 8.83 -8.84 -13.83
C VAL A 530 9.03 -8.82 -15.34
N ALA A 531 10.14 -8.24 -15.78
CA ALA A 531 10.54 -8.20 -17.18
C ALA A 531 11.61 -9.25 -17.47
N PHE A 532 11.41 -10.00 -18.53
CA PHE A 532 12.30 -11.06 -18.99
C PHE A 532 13.05 -10.63 -20.25
N ALA A 533 14.36 -10.83 -20.27
CA ALA A 533 15.19 -10.55 -21.44
C ALA A 533 15.01 -11.63 -22.50
N SER A 534 14.97 -11.22 -23.78
CA SER A 534 15.01 -12.09 -24.96
C SER A 534 16.00 -11.52 -25.98
N ASP A 535 16.68 -12.41 -26.71
CA ASP A 535 17.54 -12.06 -27.84
C ASP A 535 16.71 -11.78 -29.12
N ASP A 536 15.47 -12.27 -29.19
CA ASP A 536 14.52 -12.04 -30.29
C ASP A 536 13.09 -11.99 -29.74
N VAL A 537 12.60 -10.78 -29.46
CA VAL A 537 11.28 -10.59 -28.86
C VAL A 537 10.14 -10.93 -29.82
N ILE A 538 10.35 -10.84 -31.14
CA ILE A 538 9.34 -11.16 -32.15
C ILE A 538 9.13 -12.68 -32.19
N ALA A 539 10.22 -13.45 -32.25
CA ALA A 539 10.16 -14.90 -32.15
C ALA A 539 9.57 -15.37 -30.82
N SER A 540 9.95 -14.73 -29.70
CA SER A 540 9.37 -15.01 -28.39
C SER A 540 7.87 -14.73 -28.36
N ALA A 541 7.40 -13.60 -28.89
CA ALA A 541 5.98 -13.27 -28.94
C ALA A 541 5.18 -14.29 -29.76
N LEU A 542 5.71 -14.72 -30.91
CA LEU A 542 5.07 -15.73 -31.76
C LEU A 542 4.93 -17.07 -31.01
N ALA A 543 6.03 -17.61 -30.50
CA ALA A 543 6.04 -18.90 -29.81
C ALA A 543 5.16 -18.89 -28.55
N MET A 544 5.22 -17.81 -27.76
CA MET A 544 4.40 -17.69 -26.55
C MET A 544 2.91 -17.59 -26.87
N ARG A 545 2.52 -16.94 -27.98
CA ARG A 545 1.11 -16.93 -28.42
C ARG A 545 0.63 -18.32 -28.86
N GLU A 546 1.46 -19.10 -29.54
CA GLU A 546 1.15 -20.49 -29.89
C GLU A 546 0.98 -21.38 -28.65
N LEU A 547 1.76 -21.12 -27.59
CA LEU A 547 1.63 -21.75 -26.27
C LEU A 547 0.44 -21.23 -25.44
N GLY A 548 -0.32 -20.25 -25.96
CA GLY A 548 -1.51 -19.70 -25.31
C GLY A 548 -1.21 -18.63 -24.25
N ALA A 549 -0.06 -17.95 -24.33
CA ALA A 549 0.28 -16.87 -23.41
C ALA A 549 -0.74 -15.72 -23.55
N PRO A 550 -1.23 -15.16 -22.43
CA PRO A 550 -2.19 -14.07 -22.45
C PRO A 550 -1.46 -12.76 -22.80
N VAL A 551 -1.00 -12.59 -24.04
CA VAL A 551 -0.36 -11.36 -24.50
C VAL A 551 -1.37 -10.21 -24.54
N LEU A 552 -1.00 -9.07 -23.97
CA LEU A 552 -1.83 -7.88 -23.90
C LEU A 552 -1.96 -7.24 -25.29
N LYS A 553 -3.18 -7.25 -25.82
CA LYS A 553 -3.47 -6.63 -27.12
C LYS A 553 -3.32 -5.10 -27.06
N ILE A 554 -2.49 -4.57 -27.95
CA ILE A 554 -2.29 -3.12 -28.14
C ILE A 554 -3.17 -2.61 -29.29
N ALA A 555 -3.70 -1.40 -29.17
CA ALA A 555 -4.59 -0.80 -30.17
C ALA A 555 -3.84 -0.41 -31.46
N SER A 556 -4.48 -0.57 -32.62
CA SER A 556 -3.89 -0.24 -33.94
C SER A 556 -3.37 1.20 -34.04
N ASN A 557 -4.06 2.15 -33.39
CA ASN A 557 -3.69 3.56 -33.39
C ASN A 557 -2.27 3.82 -32.86
N TYR A 558 -1.75 2.96 -31.97
CA TYR A 558 -0.36 3.08 -31.50
C TYR A 558 0.63 2.89 -32.64
N TYR A 559 0.38 1.92 -33.53
CA TYR A 559 1.25 1.62 -34.67
C TYR A 559 1.11 2.65 -35.78
N ASP A 560 -0.08 3.24 -35.95
CA ASP A 560 -0.29 4.34 -36.88
C ASP A 560 0.47 5.60 -36.41
N ASP A 561 0.50 5.88 -35.09
CA ASP A 561 1.35 6.94 -34.52
C ASP A 561 2.84 6.60 -34.63
N LEU A 562 3.21 5.35 -34.37
CA LEU A 562 4.60 4.89 -34.43
C LEU A 562 5.20 5.09 -35.83
N ASP A 563 4.44 4.76 -36.88
CA ASP A 563 4.81 5.00 -38.28
C ASP A 563 5.03 6.49 -38.55
N ALA A 564 4.11 7.34 -38.10
CA ALA A 564 4.21 8.79 -38.30
C ALA A 564 5.37 9.44 -37.53
N ARG A 565 5.67 8.96 -36.31
CA ARG A 565 6.65 9.56 -35.41
C ARG A 565 8.07 9.05 -35.65
N LEU A 566 8.23 7.76 -35.93
CA LEU A 566 9.53 7.09 -36.00
C LEU A 566 9.80 6.40 -37.35
N ALA A 567 8.79 6.19 -38.19
CA ALA A 567 8.89 5.55 -39.51
C ALA A 567 9.78 4.28 -39.53
N PRO A 568 9.54 3.28 -38.65
CA PRO A 568 10.30 2.04 -38.66
C PRO A 568 10.12 1.29 -39.99
N PRO A 569 11.04 0.39 -40.37
CA PRO A 569 10.91 -0.40 -41.59
C PRO A 569 9.53 -1.08 -41.71
N PRO A 570 8.88 -1.08 -42.89
CA PRO A 570 7.51 -1.59 -43.03
C PRO A 570 7.30 -3.03 -42.56
N GLU A 571 8.30 -3.89 -42.76
CA GLU A 571 8.28 -5.28 -42.31
C GLU A 571 8.31 -5.38 -40.78
N LEU A 572 9.15 -4.57 -40.12
CA LEU A 572 9.20 -4.48 -38.67
C LEU A 572 7.88 -3.94 -38.12
N LEU A 573 7.35 -2.84 -38.67
CA LEU A 573 6.07 -2.26 -38.25
C LEU A 573 4.92 -3.27 -38.32
N ALA A 574 4.88 -4.07 -39.39
CA ALA A 574 3.87 -5.12 -39.55
C ALA A 574 3.99 -6.19 -38.45
N ALA A 575 5.21 -6.66 -38.16
CA ALA A 575 5.47 -7.64 -37.10
C ALA A 575 5.12 -7.08 -35.71
N LEU A 576 5.50 -5.83 -35.42
CA LEU A 576 5.15 -5.14 -34.17
C LEU A 576 3.62 -5.11 -33.98
N ARG A 577 2.89 -4.72 -35.02
CA ARG A 577 1.44 -4.64 -35.03
C ARG A 577 0.77 -6.00 -34.83
N GLU A 578 1.23 -7.02 -35.54
CA GLU A 578 0.68 -8.37 -35.48
C GLU A 578 0.83 -8.99 -34.09
N HIS A 579 1.99 -8.78 -33.46
CA HIS A 579 2.36 -9.42 -32.20
C HIS A 579 2.13 -8.55 -30.96
N SER A 580 1.52 -7.37 -31.12
CA SER A 580 1.28 -6.42 -30.01
C SER A 580 2.57 -5.96 -29.31
N ILE A 581 3.67 -5.81 -30.06
CA ILE A 581 4.98 -5.41 -29.55
C ILE A 581 5.09 -3.88 -29.62
N LEU A 582 5.43 -3.28 -28.50
CA LEU A 582 5.72 -1.87 -28.35
C LEU A 582 7.20 -1.63 -28.69
N TYR A 583 7.49 -0.43 -29.20
CA TYR A 583 8.80 -0.02 -29.68
C TYR A 583 9.15 1.37 -29.15
N ASP A 584 10.40 1.52 -28.72
CA ASP A 584 11.03 2.80 -28.37
C ASP A 584 12.46 2.84 -28.92
N HIS A 585 12.99 4.05 -29.13
CA HIS A 585 14.38 4.24 -29.50
C HIS A 585 14.93 5.52 -28.87
N ASP A 586 16.23 5.53 -28.59
CA ASP A 586 16.99 6.72 -28.24
C ASP A 586 18.21 6.89 -29.15
N GLU A 587 19.17 7.72 -28.75
CA GLU A 587 20.41 7.94 -29.52
C GLU A 587 21.37 6.74 -29.46
N ASP A 588 21.19 5.86 -28.47
CA ASP A 588 22.10 4.75 -28.16
C ASP A 588 21.55 3.40 -28.64
N GLY A 589 20.24 3.24 -28.81
CA GLY A 589 19.69 2.00 -29.36
C GLY A 589 18.17 1.89 -29.40
N GLU A 590 17.70 0.65 -29.54
CA GLU A 590 16.28 0.32 -29.70
C GLU A 590 15.77 -0.58 -28.55
N TYR A 591 14.48 -0.47 -28.26
CA TYR A 591 13.80 -1.24 -27.23
C TYR A 591 12.49 -1.80 -27.76
N LEU A 592 12.41 -3.12 -27.78
CA LEU A 592 11.22 -3.85 -28.21
C LEU A 592 10.67 -4.63 -27.04
N HIS A 593 9.37 -4.54 -26.78
CA HIS A 593 8.78 -5.22 -25.63
C HIS A 593 7.29 -5.49 -25.77
N PHE A 594 6.79 -6.52 -25.09
CA PHE A 594 5.36 -6.75 -24.94
C PHE A 594 5.01 -7.19 -23.52
N TYR A 595 3.74 -7.05 -23.18
CA TYR A 595 3.22 -7.34 -21.85
C TYR A 595 2.23 -8.50 -21.89
N THR A 596 2.10 -9.24 -20.78
CA THR A 596 0.95 -10.11 -20.55
C THR A 596 -0.25 -9.30 -20.06
N GLU A 597 -1.43 -9.91 -20.09
CA GLU A 597 -2.60 -9.44 -19.32
C GLU A 597 -2.30 -9.47 -17.81
N MET A 598 -3.15 -8.79 -17.02
CA MET A 598 -3.05 -8.80 -15.56
C MET A 598 -3.40 -10.19 -15.01
N LEU A 599 -2.55 -10.69 -14.11
CA LEU A 599 -2.66 -11.96 -13.40
C LEU A 599 -3.12 -11.68 -11.96
N GLY A 600 -4.32 -12.15 -11.63
CA GLY A 600 -4.96 -11.80 -10.37
C GLY A 600 -5.24 -10.29 -10.30
N SER A 601 -4.83 -9.66 -9.20
CA SER A 601 -5.15 -8.26 -8.93
C SER A 601 -3.99 -7.27 -9.08
N ARG A 602 -2.72 -7.71 -9.16
CA ARG A 602 -1.54 -6.82 -9.18
C ARG A 602 -0.42 -7.19 -10.15
N LEU A 603 -0.23 -8.45 -10.51
CA LEU A 603 0.96 -8.92 -11.23
C LEU A 603 0.73 -8.99 -12.74
N PHE A 604 1.74 -8.67 -13.54
CA PHE A 604 1.83 -9.04 -14.95
C PHE A 604 3.31 -9.26 -15.33
N PHE A 605 3.57 -9.79 -16.52
CA PHE A 605 4.93 -10.00 -17.02
C PHE A 605 5.20 -9.16 -18.26
N GLU A 606 6.47 -8.89 -18.49
CA GLU A 606 7.00 -8.20 -19.67
C GLU A 606 8.09 -9.06 -20.31
N VAL A 607 8.20 -9.05 -21.62
CA VAL A 607 9.34 -9.63 -22.35
C VAL A 607 9.97 -8.53 -23.18
N VAL A 608 11.29 -8.40 -23.10
CA VAL A 608 12.04 -7.24 -23.60
C VAL A 608 13.24 -7.67 -24.42
N GLN A 609 13.59 -6.87 -25.42
CA GLN A 609 14.83 -6.94 -26.15
C GLN A 609 15.44 -5.53 -26.22
N ARG A 610 16.71 -5.43 -25.82
CA ARG A 610 17.52 -4.21 -25.91
C ARG A 610 18.51 -4.38 -27.05
N VAL A 611 18.53 -3.44 -27.98
CA VAL A 611 19.43 -3.44 -29.14
C VAL A 611 20.40 -2.26 -29.02
N ASP A 612 21.65 -2.47 -29.45
CA ASP A 612 22.73 -1.48 -29.60
C ASP A 612 23.11 -0.63 -28.37
N GLY A 613 22.58 -0.92 -27.19
CA GLY A 613 22.98 -0.28 -25.93
C GLY A 613 21.85 0.45 -25.20
N TYR A 614 20.61 0.37 -25.68
CA TYR A 614 19.46 1.03 -25.05
C TYR A 614 19.35 0.75 -23.54
N ALA A 615 19.49 1.81 -22.74
CA ALA A 615 19.52 1.73 -21.28
C ALA A 615 18.18 2.08 -20.60
N GLY A 616 17.23 2.64 -21.36
CA GLY A 616 15.92 3.08 -20.88
C GLY A 616 14.95 1.95 -20.52
N TYR A 617 13.66 2.26 -20.41
CA TYR A 617 12.61 1.28 -20.05
C TYR A 617 11.37 1.39 -20.94
N GLY A 618 11.43 2.15 -22.04
CA GLY A 618 10.29 2.40 -22.93
C GLY A 618 9.13 3.19 -22.31
N ALA A 619 9.24 3.63 -21.04
CA ALA A 619 8.09 4.00 -20.22
C ALA A 619 7.31 5.23 -20.71
N ALA A 620 7.98 6.22 -21.30
CA ALA A 620 7.34 7.45 -21.77
C ALA A 620 6.33 7.21 -22.90
N GLY A 621 6.65 6.31 -23.85
CA GLY A 621 5.78 5.96 -24.97
C GLY A 621 4.84 4.77 -24.70
N SER A 622 5.24 3.82 -23.86
CA SER A 622 4.53 2.55 -23.68
C SER A 622 3.57 2.53 -22.48
N ALA A 623 3.90 3.19 -21.36
CA ALA A 623 3.16 3.00 -20.11
C ALA A 623 1.71 3.47 -20.19
N PRO A 624 1.37 4.66 -20.75
CA PRO A 624 -0.01 5.08 -20.92
C PRO A 624 -0.83 4.12 -21.81
N VAL A 625 -0.22 3.63 -22.89
CA VAL A 625 -0.83 2.71 -23.86
C VAL A 625 -1.14 1.36 -23.21
N ARG A 626 -0.15 0.77 -22.51
CA ARG A 626 -0.31 -0.46 -21.73
C ARG A 626 -1.42 -0.33 -20.69
N MET A 627 -1.47 0.77 -19.96
CA MET A 627 -2.50 1.00 -18.92
C MET A 627 -3.91 1.07 -19.50
N ALA A 628 -4.07 1.73 -20.65
CA ALA A 628 -5.35 1.76 -21.37
C ALA A 628 -5.76 0.35 -21.85
N ALA A 629 -4.80 -0.40 -22.42
CA ALA A 629 -5.03 -1.77 -22.90
C ALA A 629 -5.46 -2.72 -21.77
N HIS A 630 -4.79 -2.68 -20.60
CA HIS A 630 -5.20 -3.48 -19.43
C HIS A 630 -6.62 -3.15 -18.97
N ARG A 631 -7.00 -1.86 -18.95
CA ARG A 631 -8.37 -1.47 -18.60
C ARG A 631 -9.38 -2.01 -19.60
N GLN A 632 -9.12 -1.86 -20.90
CA GLN A 632 -10.01 -2.34 -21.94
C GLN A 632 -10.20 -3.86 -21.83
N ARG A 633 -9.12 -4.62 -21.63
CA ARG A 633 -9.19 -6.07 -21.48
C ARG A 633 -10.03 -6.49 -20.28
N ARG A 634 -9.85 -5.83 -19.14
CA ARG A 634 -10.67 -6.07 -17.95
C ARG A 634 -12.16 -5.80 -18.21
N LEU A 635 -12.48 -4.66 -18.83
CA LEU A 635 -13.86 -4.33 -19.18
C LEU A 635 -14.45 -5.34 -20.16
N GLY A 636 -13.65 -5.83 -21.12
CA GLY A 636 -14.03 -6.94 -22.00
C GLY A 636 -14.37 -8.20 -21.21
N ARG A 637 -13.51 -8.64 -20.29
CA ARG A 637 -13.81 -9.81 -19.42
C ARG A 637 -15.08 -9.64 -18.59
N LEU A 638 -15.33 -8.44 -18.06
CA LEU A 638 -16.56 -8.15 -17.30
C LEU A 638 -17.80 -8.22 -18.20
N ARG A 639 -17.70 -7.72 -19.43
CA ARG A 639 -18.76 -7.84 -20.44
C ARG A 639 -18.96 -9.28 -20.85
N ASP A 640 -17.92 -10.02 -21.17
CA ASP A 640 -17.97 -11.44 -21.55
C ASP A 640 -18.53 -12.31 -20.40
N ALA A 641 -18.25 -11.96 -19.15
CA ALA A 641 -18.82 -12.62 -17.97
C ALA A 641 -20.32 -12.32 -17.80
N HIS A 642 -20.77 -11.12 -18.19
CA HIS A 642 -22.18 -10.73 -18.24
C HIS A 642 -22.91 -11.29 -19.48
N GLU A 643 -22.20 -11.44 -20.60
CA GLU A 643 -22.72 -11.80 -21.91
C GLU A 643 -22.61 -13.31 -22.21
N ARG A 644 -22.33 -14.20 -21.23
CA ARG A 644 -22.52 -15.66 -21.42
C ARG A 644 -24.02 -15.98 -21.45
N PRO A 645 -24.66 -16.18 -22.62
CA PRO A 645 -26.07 -16.50 -22.71
C PRO A 645 -26.17 -18.02 -22.72
N GLY A 646 -26.12 -18.60 -21.53
CA GLY A 646 -26.54 -19.98 -21.28
C GLY A 646 -27.59 -19.91 -20.18
N ALA A 647 -28.83 -20.25 -20.52
CA ALA A 647 -30.03 -20.26 -19.70
C ALA A 647 -29.76 -20.23 -18.17
N ARG A 648 -30.06 -19.09 -17.53
CA ARG A 648 -30.26 -19.04 -16.07
C ARG A 648 -31.76 -19.00 -15.86
N ASP A 649 -32.33 -20.10 -15.38
CA ASP A 649 -33.77 -20.19 -15.11
C ASP A 649 -34.16 -19.42 -13.82
N HIS A 650 -33.22 -19.22 -12.89
CA HIS A 650 -33.46 -18.54 -11.61
C HIS A 650 -32.43 -17.45 -11.24
N ASP A 651 -32.92 -16.40 -10.60
CA ASP A 651 -32.11 -15.35 -9.96
C ASP A 651 -31.74 -15.78 -8.53
N TYR A 652 -30.46 -15.73 -8.16
CA TYR A 652 -29.98 -16.13 -6.83
C TYR A 652 -29.48 -14.94 -6.01
N SER A 653 -29.81 -14.95 -4.71
CA SER A 653 -29.27 -14.04 -3.69
C SER A 653 -28.40 -14.80 -2.67
N LEU A 654 -27.31 -14.19 -2.21
CA LEU A 654 -26.53 -14.72 -1.09
C LEU A 654 -27.07 -14.12 0.21
N ALA A 655 -27.78 -14.92 1.01
CA ALA A 655 -28.23 -14.48 2.34
C ALA A 655 -27.04 -14.33 3.29
N HIS A 656 -27.01 -13.26 4.08
CA HIS A 656 -25.85 -12.96 4.94
C HIS A 656 -25.57 -14.09 5.94
N LEU A 657 -26.61 -14.77 6.42
CA LEU A 657 -26.47 -15.85 7.40
C LEU A 657 -25.64 -17.04 6.87
N THR A 658 -25.60 -17.25 5.55
CA THR A 658 -24.75 -18.26 4.90
C THR A 658 -23.26 -17.95 5.09
N ALA A 659 -22.88 -16.67 5.10
CA ALA A 659 -21.50 -16.20 5.14
C ALA A 659 -21.30 -15.13 6.22
N LEU A 660 -21.88 -15.35 7.41
CA LEU A 660 -22.02 -14.34 8.48
C LEU A 660 -20.69 -13.75 9.00
N SER A 661 -19.58 -14.45 8.77
CA SER A 661 -18.24 -13.97 9.13
C SER A 661 -17.68 -12.89 8.20
N LEU A 662 -18.30 -12.66 7.04
CA LEU A 662 -17.90 -11.61 6.11
C LEU A 662 -18.55 -10.28 6.49
N SER A 663 -17.82 -9.17 6.37
CA SER A 663 -18.42 -7.84 6.43
C SER A 663 -19.27 -7.56 5.18
N PRO A 664 -20.21 -6.57 5.21
CA PRO A 664 -21.05 -6.27 4.06
C PRO A 664 -20.29 -6.02 2.73
N PRO A 665 -19.17 -5.28 2.70
CA PRO A 665 -18.35 -5.15 1.49
C PRO A 665 -17.76 -6.48 1.00
N GLU A 666 -17.27 -7.33 1.92
CA GLU A 666 -16.69 -8.63 1.59
C GLU A 666 -17.74 -9.64 1.11
N LEU A 667 -18.96 -9.56 1.66
CA LEU A 667 -20.10 -10.37 1.22
C LEU A 667 -20.48 -10.02 -0.22
N VAL A 668 -20.51 -8.73 -0.57
CA VAL A 668 -20.78 -8.26 -1.95
C VAL A 668 -19.72 -8.77 -2.93
N GLU A 669 -18.45 -8.76 -2.53
CA GLU A 669 -17.38 -9.36 -3.33
C GLU A 669 -17.57 -10.87 -3.48
N ALA A 670 -17.85 -11.59 -2.40
CA ALA A 670 -18.07 -13.04 -2.41
C ALA A 670 -19.26 -13.43 -3.32
N ALA A 671 -20.34 -12.67 -3.26
CA ALA A 671 -21.51 -12.85 -4.10
C ALA A 671 -21.17 -12.65 -5.59
N ALA A 672 -20.42 -11.59 -5.91
CA ALA A 672 -19.98 -11.31 -7.27
C ALA A 672 -19.07 -12.42 -7.83
N ASP A 673 -18.07 -12.83 -7.04
CA ASP A 673 -17.10 -13.86 -7.43
C ASP A 673 -17.78 -15.22 -7.68
N ALA A 674 -18.80 -15.57 -6.88
CA ALA A 674 -19.58 -16.80 -7.03
C ALA A 674 -20.68 -16.70 -8.11
N GLY A 675 -20.97 -15.50 -8.61
CA GLY A 675 -21.95 -15.26 -9.67
C GLY A 675 -23.40 -15.19 -9.20
N TYR A 676 -23.63 -14.70 -7.99
CA TYR A 676 -24.95 -14.27 -7.51
C TYR A 676 -25.36 -12.96 -8.19
N ARG A 677 -26.66 -12.75 -8.32
CA ARG A 677 -27.22 -11.47 -8.76
C ARG A 677 -27.42 -10.52 -7.59
N TYR A 678 -27.85 -11.08 -6.46
CA TYR A 678 -28.23 -10.30 -5.29
C TYR A 678 -27.46 -10.71 -4.02
N VAL A 679 -27.52 -9.85 -3.00
CA VAL A 679 -27.17 -10.15 -1.60
C VAL A 679 -28.30 -9.77 -0.65
N GLY A 680 -28.45 -10.52 0.43
CA GLY A 680 -29.22 -10.13 1.61
C GLY A 680 -28.28 -9.58 2.68
N LEU A 681 -28.62 -8.46 3.31
CA LEU A 681 -27.76 -7.79 4.29
C LEU A 681 -28.36 -7.78 5.69
N ARG A 682 -27.69 -8.48 6.62
CA ARG A 682 -28.02 -8.44 8.04
C ARG A 682 -27.52 -7.15 8.72
N LEU A 683 -28.45 -6.28 9.11
CA LEU A 683 -28.20 -4.97 9.74
C LEU A 683 -28.43 -4.97 11.26
N THR A 684 -29.08 -6.00 11.80
CA THR A 684 -29.36 -6.16 13.23
C THR A 684 -28.73 -7.45 13.78
N ARG A 685 -28.37 -7.45 15.07
CA ARG A 685 -27.95 -8.68 15.77
C ARG A 685 -29.18 -9.41 16.28
N VAL A 686 -29.25 -10.72 16.04
CA VAL A 686 -30.32 -11.57 16.59
C VAL A 686 -29.85 -12.31 17.85
N THR A 687 -28.56 -12.62 17.94
CA THR A 687 -27.96 -13.17 19.16
C THR A 687 -26.74 -12.36 19.60
N PRO A 688 -26.41 -12.32 20.91
CA PRO A 688 -25.25 -11.57 21.41
C PRO A 688 -23.90 -12.01 20.83
N GLN A 689 -23.80 -13.26 20.37
CA GLN A 689 -22.57 -13.89 19.89
C GLN A 689 -22.32 -13.67 18.39
N GLU A 690 -23.28 -13.09 17.67
CA GLU A 690 -23.12 -12.79 16.23
C GLU A 690 -22.20 -11.59 16.00
N PRO A 691 -21.39 -11.60 14.92
CA PRO A 691 -20.73 -10.40 14.42
C PRO A 691 -21.75 -9.28 14.18
N HIS A 692 -21.40 -8.06 14.57
CA HIS A 692 -22.23 -6.88 14.30
C HIS A 692 -21.53 -5.92 13.37
N TYR A 693 -22.13 -5.70 12.21
CA TYR A 693 -21.68 -4.70 11.25
C TYR A 693 -22.61 -3.49 11.35
N PRO A 694 -22.16 -2.37 11.94
CA PRO A 694 -23.02 -1.21 12.24
C PRO A 694 -23.31 -0.37 10.98
N LEU A 695 -23.75 -1.00 9.89
CA LEU A 695 -23.89 -0.37 8.58
C LEU A 695 -24.86 0.81 8.59
N ALA A 696 -25.91 0.76 9.42
CA ALA A 696 -26.88 1.85 9.59
C ALA A 696 -26.34 3.05 10.38
N THR A 697 -25.20 2.93 11.07
CA THR A 697 -24.63 4.00 11.91
C THR A 697 -23.17 4.32 11.61
N ASP A 698 -22.54 3.59 10.68
CA ASP A 698 -21.16 3.80 10.22
C ASP A 698 -21.13 4.30 8.76
N PRO A 699 -20.92 5.63 8.54
CA PRO A 699 -20.85 6.20 7.20
C PRO A 699 -19.69 5.68 6.35
N GLY A 700 -18.59 5.24 6.98
CA GLY A 700 -17.43 4.71 6.30
C GLY A 700 -17.70 3.31 5.73
N LEU A 701 -18.30 2.45 6.55
CA LEU A 701 -18.75 1.12 6.12
C LEU A 701 -19.83 1.23 5.05
N MET A 702 -20.85 2.08 5.25
CA MET A 702 -21.91 2.36 4.27
C MET A 702 -21.35 2.79 2.91
N ARG A 703 -20.40 3.74 2.89
CA ARG A 703 -19.73 4.19 1.66
C ARG A 703 -18.99 3.05 0.98
N THR A 704 -18.26 2.24 1.75
CA THR A 704 -17.46 1.12 1.22
C THR A 704 -18.36 0.05 0.60
N THR A 705 -19.47 -0.30 1.25
CA THR A 705 -20.46 -1.25 0.74
C THR A 705 -21.08 -0.76 -0.57
N LYS A 706 -21.51 0.52 -0.64
CA LYS A 706 -22.02 1.11 -1.89
C LYS A 706 -21.00 1.10 -3.03
N VAL A 707 -19.74 1.39 -2.72
CA VAL A 707 -18.65 1.31 -3.71
C VAL A 707 -18.50 -0.12 -4.24
N ARG A 708 -18.64 -1.14 -3.38
CA ARG A 708 -18.59 -2.55 -3.81
C ARG A 708 -19.78 -2.94 -4.65
N LEU A 709 -21.00 -2.63 -4.22
CA LEU A 709 -22.23 -2.90 -4.99
C LEU A 709 -22.12 -2.29 -6.40
N ALA A 710 -21.69 -1.03 -6.50
CA ALA A 710 -21.50 -0.35 -7.77
C ALA A 710 -20.37 -0.96 -8.63
N ALA A 711 -19.29 -1.45 -8.00
CA ALA A 711 -18.15 -2.03 -8.71
C ALA A 711 -18.43 -3.44 -9.25
N THR A 712 -19.25 -4.22 -8.55
CA THR A 712 -19.55 -5.61 -8.92
C THR A 712 -20.84 -5.76 -9.73
N GLY A 713 -21.77 -4.81 -9.62
CA GLY A 713 -23.10 -4.90 -10.21
C GLY A 713 -24.05 -5.82 -9.42
N VAL A 714 -23.64 -6.32 -8.25
CA VAL A 714 -24.51 -7.05 -7.33
C VAL A 714 -25.50 -6.07 -6.71
N GLU A 715 -26.77 -6.43 -6.70
CA GLU A 715 -27.86 -5.64 -6.13
C GLU A 715 -28.21 -6.13 -4.72
N VAL A 716 -28.79 -5.28 -3.87
CA VAL A 716 -29.30 -5.72 -2.56
C VAL A 716 -30.75 -6.18 -2.73
N LEU A 717 -31.03 -7.44 -2.44
CA LEU A 717 -32.40 -7.97 -2.50
C LEU A 717 -33.16 -7.59 -1.23
N ASP A 718 -32.59 -7.91 -0.09
CA ASP A 718 -33.27 -7.85 1.20
C ASP A 718 -32.35 -7.35 2.33
N ILE A 719 -32.97 -6.90 3.43
CA ILE A 719 -32.30 -6.62 4.70
C ILE A 719 -32.93 -7.40 5.85
N GLU A 720 -32.08 -7.90 6.74
CA GLU A 720 -32.47 -8.75 7.86
C GLU A 720 -31.96 -8.17 9.20
N LEU A 721 -32.60 -8.35 10.35
CA LEU A 721 -33.92 -8.90 10.60
C LEU A 721 -34.69 -7.92 11.51
N ALA A 722 -35.93 -7.58 11.13
CA ALA A 722 -36.86 -6.84 11.98
C ALA A 722 -37.62 -7.81 12.91
N ARG A 723 -36.98 -8.19 14.02
CA ARG A 723 -37.56 -9.11 15.02
C ARG A 723 -38.29 -8.32 16.11
N ILE A 724 -39.62 -8.42 16.17
CA ILE A 724 -40.48 -7.59 17.02
C ILE A 724 -41.28 -8.48 17.99
N GLY A 725 -40.82 -8.56 19.24
CA GLY A 725 -41.53 -9.21 20.34
C GLY A 725 -42.26 -8.18 21.23
N PRO A 726 -42.68 -8.54 22.45
CA PRO A 726 -43.50 -7.69 23.32
C PRO A 726 -42.87 -6.33 23.68
N ARG A 727 -41.53 -6.22 23.63
CA ARG A 727 -40.79 -5.04 24.13
C ARG A 727 -40.31 -4.11 23.02
N GLU A 728 -40.15 -4.62 21.81
CA GLU A 728 -39.59 -3.87 20.69
C GLU A 728 -40.66 -2.97 20.04
N ASP A 729 -40.25 -1.76 19.65
CA ASP A 729 -41.10 -0.80 18.93
C ASP A 729 -40.74 -0.83 17.44
N PRO A 730 -41.71 -0.95 16.50
CA PRO A 730 -41.43 -0.90 15.07
C PRO A 730 -40.63 0.35 14.64
N ARG A 731 -40.78 1.47 15.36
CA ARG A 731 -40.06 2.73 15.09
C ARG A 731 -38.56 2.63 15.32
N ASP A 732 -38.10 1.68 16.13
CA ASP A 732 -36.67 1.47 16.37
C ASP A 732 -35.95 0.98 15.11
N PHE A 733 -36.68 0.42 14.15
CA PHE A 733 -36.14 -0.04 12.87
C PHE A 733 -36.07 1.05 11.80
N GLN A 734 -36.51 2.29 12.06
CA GLN A 734 -36.53 3.38 11.08
C GLN A 734 -35.16 3.56 10.38
N ARG A 735 -34.07 3.63 11.17
CA ARG A 735 -32.71 3.78 10.62
C ARG A 735 -32.26 2.58 9.80
N VAL A 736 -32.71 1.39 10.17
CA VAL A 736 -32.39 0.15 9.44
C VAL A 736 -33.08 0.15 8.09
N LEU A 737 -34.36 0.57 8.03
CA LEU A 737 -35.12 0.73 6.80
C LEU A 737 -34.49 1.79 5.89
N GLU A 738 -34.13 2.96 6.43
CA GLU A 738 -33.46 4.04 5.69
C GLU A 738 -32.12 3.58 5.11
N ALA A 739 -31.33 2.85 5.89
CA ALA A 739 -30.06 2.28 5.44
C ALA A 739 -30.25 1.23 4.33
N GLY A 740 -31.27 0.37 4.46
CA GLY A 740 -31.65 -0.58 3.40
C GLY A 740 -32.04 0.11 2.11
N ALA A 741 -32.88 1.13 2.19
CA ALA A 741 -33.29 1.94 1.03
C ALA A 741 -32.11 2.69 0.39
N GLU A 742 -31.19 3.24 1.19
CA GLU A 742 -29.96 3.88 0.71
C GLU A 742 -29.06 2.91 -0.09
N LEU A 743 -29.08 1.62 0.27
CA LEU A 743 -28.34 0.56 -0.42
C LEU A 743 -29.09 -0.02 -1.63
N GLY A 744 -30.35 0.37 -1.84
CA GLY A 744 -31.20 -0.16 -2.89
C GLY A 744 -31.84 -1.51 -2.58
N ALA A 745 -31.98 -1.87 -1.31
CA ALA A 745 -32.74 -3.06 -0.90
C ALA A 745 -34.20 -2.97 -1.37
N ARG A 746 -34.82 -4.13 -1.61
CA ARG A 746 -36.21 -4.22 -2.07
C ARG A 746 -37.15 -4.73 -0.98
N HIS A 747 -36.64 -5.60 -0.12
CA HIS A 747 -37.42 -6.34 0.86
C HIS A 747 -36.82 -6.25 2.27
N VAL A 748 -37.67 -6.43 3.29
CA VAL A 748 -37.27 -6.44 4.71
C VAL A 748 -37.84 -7.70 5.34
N ILE A 749 -36.99 -8.51 5.96
CA ILE A 749 -37.45 -9.70 6.68
C ILE A 749 -37.94 -9.29 8.07
N ALA A 750 -39.13 -9.74 8.45
CA ALA A 750 -39.70 -9.52 9.77
C ALA A 750 -40.07 -10.83 10.47
N GLN A 751 -39.94 -10.84 11.80
CA GLN A 751 -40.40 -11.94 12.66
C GLN A 751 -41.17 -11.38 13.85
N LEU A 752 -42.26 -12.03 14.24
CA LEU A 752 -43.18 -11.56 15.29
C LEU A 752 -43.31 -12.56 16.45
N PRO A 753 -42.29 -12.73 17.30
CA PRO A 753 -42.36 -13.57 18.50
C PRO A 753 -43.12 -12.86 19.64
N ASP A 754 -44.37 -12.48 19.38
CA ASP A 754 -45.26 -11.83 20.34
C ASP A 754 -46.51 -12.69 20.57
N PRO A 755 -46.81 -13.14 21.81
CA PRO A 755 -47.99 -13.96 22.08
C PRO A 755 -49.30 -13.18 21.93
N ASP A 756 -49.27 -11.85 21.94
CA ASP A 756 -50.46 -11.02 21.78
C ASP A 756 -50.79 -10.79 20.30
N ARG A 757 -51.92 -11.34 19.86
CA ARG A 757 -52.34 -11.28 18.46
C ARG A 757 -52.76 -9.89 17.99
N GLY A 758 -53.35 -9.06 18.85
CA GLY A 758 -53.70 -7.69 18.46
C GLY A 758 -52.42 -6.88 18.25
N ARG A 759 -51.53 -6.93 19.24
CA ARG A 759 -50.27 -6.18 19.22
C ARG A 759 -49.33 -6.61 18.10
N LYS A 760 -49.22 -7.92 17.80
CA LYS A 760 -48.38 -8.39 16.67
C LYS A 760 -48.89 -7.85 15.33
N VAL A 761 -50.21 -7.81 15.12
CA VAL A 761 -50.84 -7.28 13.90
C VAL A 761 -50.60 -5.78 13.79
N ASP A 762 -50.88 -5.03 14.86
CA ASP A 762 -50.71 -3.58 14.88
C ASP A 762 -49.26 -3.16 14.63
N ARG A 763 -48.29 -3.87 15.24
CA ARG A 763 -46.86 -3.60 15.08
C ARG A 763 -46.34 -3.97 13.70
N PHE A 764 -46.81 -5.08 13.13
CA PHE A 764 -46.47 -5.45 11.76
C PHE A 764 -47.03 -4.41 10.78
N ALA A 765 -48.28 -3.97 10.97
CA ALA A 765 -48.87 -2.91 10.17
C ALA A 765 -48.06 -1.62 10.25
N GLN A 766 -47.64 -1.23 11.46
CA GLN A 766 -46.80 -0.06 11.67
C GLN A 766 -45.42 -0.19 10.98
N LEU A 767 -44.78 -1.36 11.02
CA LEU A 767 -43.51 -1.58 10.30
C LEU A 767 -43.69 -1.42 8.78
N CYS A 768 -44.76 -1.98 8.22
CA CYS A 768 -45.11 -1.81 6.82
C CYS A 768 -45.33 -0.33 6.44
N GLU A 769 -46.00 0.44 7.30
CA GLU A 769 -46.22 1.89 7.10
C GLU A 769 -44.92 2.69 7.08
N LEU A 770 -43.94 2.33 7.91
CA LEU A 770 -42.61 2.94 7.94
C LEU A 770 -41.78 2.57 6.68
N ALA A 771 -41.90 1.31 6.22
CA ALA A 771 -41.17 0.80 5.05
C ALA A 771 -41.71 1.34 3.71
N ARG A 772 -43.03 1.57 3.62
CA ARG A 772 -43.72 1.99 2.39
C ARG A 772 -43.16 3.26 1.72
N PRO A 773 -42.93 4.40 2.41
CA PRO A 773 -42.38 5.60 1.77
C PRO A 773 -40.94 5.42 1.26
N LEU A 774 -40.24 4.38 1.73
CA LEU A 774 -38.89 4.04 1.30
C LEU A 774 -38.86 3.05 0.12
N GLY A 775 -40.04 2.62 -0.37
CA GLY A 775 -40.16 1.67 -1.48
C GLY A 775 -39.88 0.21 -1.09
N LEU A 776 -39.91 -0.12 0.20
CA LEU A 776 -39.59 -1.45 0.73
C LEU A 776 -40.87 -2.27 0.99
N THR A 777 -40.83 -3.57 0.67
CA THR A 777 -41.81 -4.55 1.19
C THR A 777 -41.34 -5.13 2.52
N VAL A 778 -42.28 -5.67 3.30
CA VAL A 778 -42.00 -6.35 4.56
C VAL A 778 -42.53 -7.77 4.50
N ASP A 779 -41.62 -8.73 4.52
CA ASP A 779 -41.90 -10.14 4.34
C ASP A 779 -41.84 -10.87 5.69
N LEU A 780 -42.99 -11.38 6.11
CA LEU A 780 -43.14 -12.05 7.40
C LEU A 780 -42.63 -13.49 7.31
N GLU A 781 -41.59 -13.78 8.08
CA GLU A 781 -41.06 -15.13 8.28
C GLU A 781 -41.70 -15.77 9.52
N PHE A 782 -41.98 -17.08 9.45
CA PHE A 782 -42.70 -17.83 10.47
C PHE A 782 -41.88 -19.03 11.00
N PRO A 783 -40.85 -18.82 11.84
CA PRO A 783 -40.11 -19.93 12.43
C PRO A 783 -41.02 -20.73 13.38
N SER A 784 -41.03 -22.06 13.23
CA SER A 784 -42.02 -22.95 13.85
C SER A 784 -42.03 -22.96 15.39
N TRP A 785 -40.97 -22.49 16.02
CA TRP A 785 -40.82 -22.39 17.47
C TRP A 785 -41.21 -21.00 18.03
N THR A 786 -41.79 -20.12 17.23
CA THR A 786 -42.22 -18.78 17.64
C THR A 786 -43.74 -18.67 17.73
N GLU A 787 -44.22 -17.54 18.25
CA GLU A 787 -45.64 -17.19 18.35
C GLU A 787 -46.30 -16.87 17.00
N THR A 788 -45.54 -17.01 15.89
CA THR A 788 -46.03 -17.09 14.51
C THR A 788 -45.46 -18.38 13.88
N PRO A 789 -46.03 -19.56 14.21
CA PRO A 789 -45.35 -20.84 13.97
C PRO A 789 -45.58 -21.44 12.58
N ASP A 790 -46.59 -20.98 11.84
CA ASP A 790 -47.02 -21.63 10.60
C ASP A 790 -47.58 -20.63 9.57
N LEU A 791 -47.74 -21.13 8.34
CA LEU A 791 -48.25 -20.34 7.21
C LEU A 791 -49.66 -19.79 7.48
N ALA A 792 -50.50 -20.54 8.21
CA ALA A 792 -51.88 -20.15 8.47
C ALA A 792 -51.97 -18.96 9.44
N GLU A 793 -51.12 -18.90 10.48
CA GLU A 793 -50.97 -17.74 11.36
C GLU A 793 -50.40 -16.54 10.60
N ALA A 794 -49.33 -16.73 9.81
CA ALA A 794 -48.75 -15.66 9.00
C ALA A 794 -49.79 -15.04 8.05
N GLY A 795 -50.53 -15.86 7.31
CA GLY A 795 -51.61 -15.40 6.43
C GLY A 795 -52.77 -14.75 7.17
N ARG A 796 -53.02 -15.08 8.44
CA ARG A 796 -54.02 -14.39 9.27
C ARG A 796 -53.52 -13.01 9.72
N ILE A 797 -52.23 -12.87 9.99
CA ILE A 797 -51.61 -11.59 10.35
C ILE A 797 -51.65 -10.63 9.16
N LEU A 798 -51.25 -11.08 7.97
CA LEU A 798 -51.26 -10.24 6.76
C LEU A 798 -52.66 -9.73 6.42
N ARG A 799 -53.69 -10.60 6.45
CA ARG A 799 -55.08 -10.18 6.20
C ARG A 799 -55.57 -9.15 7.22
N ALA A 800 -55.19 -9.32 8.48
CA ALA A 800 -55.60 -8.40 9.55
C ALA A 800 -54.85 -7.06 9.49
N ALA A 801 -53.56 -7.08 9.13
CA ALA A 801 -52.75 -5.87 8.96
C ALA A 801 -53.19 -5.04 7.74
N GLY A 802 -53.61 -5.70 6.66
CA GLY A 802 -54.22 -5.06 5.49
C GLY A 802 -53.27 -4.09 4.76
N GLN A 803 -51.96 -4.30 4.84
CA GLN A 803 -50.96 -3.40 4.26
C GLN A 803 -50.57 -3.85 2.84
N PRO A 804 -50.46 -2.92 1.87
CA PRO A 804 -50.23 -3.25 0.46
C PRO A 804 -48.79 -3.68 0.14
N ASN A 805 -47.84 -3.44 1.04
CA ASN A 805 -46.43 -3.84 0.91
C ASN A 805 -46.06 -4.99 1.86
N ALA A 806 -47.05 -5.70 2.42
CA ALA A 806 -46.82 -6.86 3.25
C ALA A 806 -46.75 -8.14 2.41
N GLY A 807 -45.77 -9.01 2.73
CA GLY A 807 -45.58 -10.31 2.12
C GLY A 807 -45.25 -11.40 3.14
N ILE A 808 -45.04 -12.62 2.65
CA ILE A 808 -44.63 -13.79 3.43
C ILE A 808 -43.31 -14.30 2.86
N LEU A 809 -42.31 -14.43 3.73
CA LEU A 809 -41.08 -15.13 3.38
C LEU A 809 -41.24 -16.61 3.66
N VAL A 810 -41.19 -17.41 2.59
CA VAL A 810 -41.11 -18.87 2.73
C VAL A 810 -39.64 -19.26 2.87
N ASP A 811 -39.22 -19.48 4.12
CA ASP A 811 -38.01 -20.22 4.44
C ASP A 811 -38.31 -21.72 4.41
N LEU A 812 -37.61 -22.46 3.55
CA LEU A 812 -37.88 -23.88 3.30
C LEU A 812 -37.70 -24.74 4.55
N LEU A 813 -36.76 -24.42 5.43
CA LEU A 813 -36.60 -25.13 6.69
C LEU A 813 -37.80 -24.85 7.59
N HIS A 814 -38.15 -23.58 7.82
CA HIS A 814 -39.27 -23.23 8.69
C HIS A 814 -40.60 -23.78 8.18
N PHE A 815 -40.84 -23.69 6.87
CA PHE A 815 -42.01 -24.28 6.23
C PHE A 815 -42.08 -25.79 6.49
N ALA A 816 -41.00 -26.52 6.18
CA ALA A 816 -40.94 -27.97 6.36
C ALA A 816 -41.09 -28.43 7.82
N ARG A 817 -40.81 -27.55 8.81
CA ARG A 817 -40.90 -27.87 10.25
C ARG A 817 -42.11 -27.24 10.95
N SER A 818 -42.98 -26.53 10.22
CA SER A 818 -44.17 -25.88 10.77
C SER A 818 -45.45 -26.72 10.72
N GLY A 819 -45.44 -27.83 9.97
CA GLY A 819 -46.66 -28.58 9.66
C GLY A 819 -47.55 -27.94 8.60
N SER A 820 -47.09 -26.84 7.97
CA SER A 820 -47.77 -26.20 6.84
C SER A 820 -47.82 -27.13 5.62
N SER A 821 -48.90 -27.07 4.84
CA SER A 821 -49.05 -27.89 3.64
C SER A 821 -48.75 -27.11 2.36
N VAL A 822 -48.17 -27.79 1.37
CA VAL A 822 -47.95 -27.24 0.03
C VAL A 822 -49.28 -26.88 -0.65
N ALA A 823 -50.39 -27.55 -0.29
CA ALA A 823 -51.72 -27.21 -0.77
C ALA A 823 -52.16 -25.83 -0.25
N ASP A 824 -52.00 -25.57 1.05
CA ASP A 824 -52.33 -24.27 1.65
C ASP A 824 -51.45 -23.15 1.07
N LEU A 825 -50.18 -23.46 0.76
CA LEU A 825 -49.26 -22.52 0.13
C LEU A 825 -49.76 -22.06 -1.24
N ARG A 826 -50.33 -22.97 -2.06
CA ARG A 826 -50.91 -22.63 -3.37
C ARG A 826 -52.18 -21.78 -3.27
N GLU A 827 -52.88 -21.83 -2.14
CA GLU A 827 -54.10 -21.04 -1.92
C GLU A 827 -53.81 -19.62 -1.44
N MET A 828 -52.57 -19.31 -1.06
CA MET A 828 -52.18 -17.95 -0.67
C MET A 828 -52.09 -17.02 -1.89
N PRO A 829 -52.42 -15.72 -1.74
CA PRO A 829 -52.26 -14.74 -2.81
C PRO A 829 -50.82 -14.69 -3.34
N ALA A 830 -50.65 -14.80 -4.66
CA ALA A 830 -49.35 -14.86 -5.30
C ALA A 830 -48.53 -13.59 -5.05
N GLU A 831 -49.19 -12.44 -4.95
CA GLU A 831 -48.59 -11.13 -4.68
C GLU A 831 -47.94 -11.01 -3.29
N TRP A 832 -48.17 -11.96 -2.37
CA TRP A 832 -47.52 -11.96 -1.07
C TRP A 832 -46.10 -12.53 -1.09
N PHE A 833 -45.69 -13.19 -2.17
CA PHE A 833 -44.39 -13.86 -2.24
C PHE A 833 -43.43 -13.07 -3.13
N HIS A 834 -42.47 -12.39 -2.51
CA HIS A 834 -41.49 -11.59 -3.23
C HIS A 834 -40.18 -12.35 -3.51
N PHE A 835 -39.77 -13.23 -2.59
CA PHE A 835 -38.58 -14.09 -2.69
C PHE A 835 -38.70 -15.27 -1.71
N ALA A 836 -37.77 -16.23 -1.77
CA ALA A 836 -37.76 -17.40 -0.87
C ALA A 836 -36.36 -17.69 -0.31
N HIS A 837 -36.31 -18.20 0.92
CA HIS A 837 -35.09 -18.71 1.56
C HIS A 837 -34.93 -20.20 1.26
N VAL A 838 -33.93 -20.52 0.44
CA VAL A 838 -33.73 -21.86 -0.12
C VAL A 838 -32.56 -22.55 0.56
N CYS A 839 -32.86 -23.70 1.16
CA CYS A 839 -31.92 -24.61 1.76
C CYS A 839 -32.51 -26.01 1.75
N ASP A 840 -31.72 -26.98 2.20
CA ASP A 840 -32.20 -28.30 2.60
C ASP A 840 -31.86 -28.55 4.07
N ALA A 841 -32.31 -29.67 4.62
CA ALA A 841 -31.97 -30.07 5.99
C ALA A 841 -32.09 -31.59 6.15
N PRO A 842 -31.49 -32.17 7.20
CA PRO A 842 -31.65 -33.60 7.49
C PRO A 842 -33.13 -34.02 7.53
N ALA A 843 -33.44 -35.22 7.07
CA ALA A 843 -34.82 -35.74 7.00
C ALA A 843 -35.47 -35.89 8.39
N GLY A 844 -34.66 -36.15 9.43
CA GLY A 844 -35.14 -36.20 10.81
C GLY A 844 -35.57 -34.82 11.29
N VAL A 845 -36.82 -34.70 11.74
CA VAL A 845 -37.34 -33.48 12.37
C VAL A 845 -37.02 -33.53 13.87
N PRO A 846 -36.23 -32.58 14.40
CA PRO A 846 -35.97 -32.54 15.83
C PRO A 846 -37.26 -32.32 16.64
N VAL A 847 -37.30 -32.88 17.85
CA VAL A 847 -38.50 -32.85 18.72
C VAL A 847 -38.45 -31.73 19.76
N THR A 848 -37.30 -31.07 19.91
CA THR A 848 -37.11 -29.95 20.85
C THR A 848 -36.85 -28.63 20.12
N ASN A 849 -37.27 -27.52 20.72
CA ASN A 849 -37.01 -26.18 20.18
C ASN A 849 -35.51 -25.87 20.10
N GLU A 850 -34.72 -26.38 21.04
CA GLU A 850 -33.26 -26.17 21.06
C GLU A 850 -32.59 -26.80 19.84
N GLU A 851 -32.95 -28.04 19.51
CA GLU A 851 -32.41 -28.73 18.33
C GLU A 851 -32.93 -28.13 17.01
N LEU A 852 -34.19 -27.65 16.97
CA LEU A 852 -34.72 -26.92 15.81
C LEU A 852 -33.94 -25.62 15.55
N ILE A 853 -33.68 -24.85 16.61
CA ILE A 853 -32.86 -23.62 16.55
C ILE A 853 -31.43 -23.95 16.14
N HIS A 854 -30.85 -25.03 16.68
CA HIS A 854 -29.50 -25.48 16.32
C HIS A 854 -29.42 -25.79 14.81
N THR A 855 -30.39 -26.56 14.30
CA THR A 855 -30.46 -26.95 12.89
C THR A 855 -30.54 -25.72 11.99
N ALA A 856 -31.41 -24.77 12.34
CA ALA A 856 -31.62 -23.55 11.58
C ALA A 856 -30.40 -22.63 11.52
N ARG A 857 -29.53 -22.68 12.53
CA ARG A 857 -28.38 -21.77 12.66
C ARG A 857 -27.04 -22.40 12.31
N PHE A 858 -26.93 -23.73 12.24
CA PHE A 858 -25.63 -24.39 12.11
C PHE A 858 -25.61 -25.62 11.18
N GLU A 859 -26.75 -26.24 10.89
CA GLU A 859 -26.79 -27.56 10.24
C GLU A 859 -27.74 -27.62 9.03
N ARG A 860 -28.05 -26.47 8.42
CA ARG A 860 -28.73 -26.47 7.13
C ARG A 860 -27.84 -27.14 6.07
N LEU A 861 -28.44 -27.77 5.08
CA LEU A 861 -27.75 -28.47 3.99
C LEU A 861 -27.96 -27.74 2.66
N TYR A 862 -27.13 -28.07 1.67
CA TYR A 862 -27.33 -27.53 0.33
C TYR A 862 -28.59 -28.14 -0.32
N PRO A 863 -29.29 -27.41 -1.21
CA PRO A 863 -30.44 -27.94 -1.94
C PRO A 863 -30.12 -29.28 -2.61
N GLY A 864 -30.89 -30.32 -2.29
CA GLY A 864 -30.74 -31.67 -2.84
C GLY A 864 -29.88 -32.62 -1.99
N ASP A 865 -29.23 -32.13 -0.93
CA ASP A 865 -28.41 -32.95 -0.02
C ASP A 865 -29.20 -33.45 1.21
N GLY A 866 -30.45 -33.01 1.39
CA GLY A 866 -31.26 -33.32 2.57
C GLY A 866 -32.58 -34.03 2.25
N GLY A 867 -33.56 -33.84 3.13
CA GLY A 867 -34.87 -34.49 3.07
C GLY A 867 -36.06 -33.54 2.96
N ILE A 868 -35.84 -32.25 2.70
CA ILE A 868 -36.92 -31.30 2.45
C ILE A 868 -37.41 -31.49 1.00
N ASP A 869 -38.73 -31.43 0.77
CA ASP A 869 -39.30 -31.39 -0.59
C ASP A 869 -39.09 -30.00 -1.22
N VAL A 870 -37.82 -29.68 -1.52
CA VAL A 870 -37.40 -28.39 -2.09
C VAL A 870 -38.19 -28.10 -3.38
N GLY A 871 -38.27 -29.09 -4.27
CA GLY A 871 -38.97 -28.95 -5.55
C GLY A 871 -40.47 -28.72 -5.39
N GLY A 872 -41.15 -29.48 -4.54
CA GLY A 872 -42.59 -29.35 -4.33
C GLY A 872 -43.00 -28.03 -3.67
N ILE A 873 -42.20 -27.53 -2.72
CA ILE A 873 -42.43 -26.23 -2.08
C ILE A 873 -42.21 -25.09 -3.07
N LEU A 874 -41.07 -25.07 -3.78
CA LEU A 874 -40.77 -23.99 -4.74
C LEU A 874 -41.76 -23.97 -5.92
N ALA A 875 -42.24 -25.13 -6.37
CA ALA A 875 -43.26 -25.23 -7.41
C ALA A 875 -44.64 -24.70 -6.99
N ALA A 876 -44.89 -24.49 -5.70
CA ALA A 876 -46.11 -23.85 -5.20
C ALA A 876 -45.99 -22.32 -5.07
N LEU A 877 -44.79 -21.76 -5.25
CA LEU A 877 -44.55 -20.31 -5.24
C LEU A 877 -44.67 -19.71 -6.65
N PRO A 878 -44.87 -18.39 -6.77
CA PRO A 878 -44.89 -17.71 -8.06
C PRO A 878 -43.58 -17.90 -8.83
N SER A 879 -43.67 -18.09 -10.15
CA SER A 879 -42.50 -18.19 -11.03
C SER A 879 -41.75 -16.85 -11.12
N GLY A 880 -40.42 -16.91 -11.14
CA GLY A 880 -39.57 -15.74 -11.39
C GLY A 880 -39.21 -14.92 -10.15
N ILE A 881 -39.63 -15.35 -8.95
CA ILE A 881 -39.13 -14.76 -7.70
C ILE A 881 -37.67 -15.15 -7.45
N PRO A 882 -36.82 -14.29 -6.84
CA PRO A 882 -35.46 -14.64 -6.50
C PRO A 882 -35.36 -15.71 -5.41
N TYR A 883 -34.32 -16.55 -5.47
CA TYR A 883 -33.99 -17.55 -4.47
C TYR A 883 -32.78 -17.10 -3.65
N ALA A 884 -33.01 -16.73 -2.39
CA ALA A 884 -31.97 -16.39 -1.44
C ALA A 884 -31.46 -17.66 -0.76
N LEU A 885 -30.17 -17.95 -0.93
CA LEU A 885 -29.55 -19.15 -0.36
C LEU A 885 -29.16 -18.86 1.09
N GLU A 886 -30.01 -19.28 2.02
CA GLU A 886 -29.80 -19.19 3.47
C GLU A 886 -29.42 -20.55 4.06
N ILE A 887 -28.11 -20.81 4.14
CA ILE A 887 -27.53 -22.13 4.43
C ILE A 887 -26.39 -21.96 5.46
N PRO A 888 -26.70 -21.61 6.72
CA PRO A 888 -25.69 -21.51 7.74
C PRO A 888 -25.10 -22.88 8.08
N ARG A 889 -23.79 -23.02 7.82
CA ARG A 889 -22.97 -24.19 8.18
C ARG A 889 -21.69 -23.72 8.83
N ALA A 890 -21.77 -23.25 10.08
CA ALA A 890 -20.63 -22.58 10.73
C ALA A 890 -19.36 -23.44 10.76
N GLN A 891 -19.48 -24.75 11.00
CA GLN A 891 -18.33 -25.66 10.98
C GLN A 891 -17.71 -25.80 9.58
N LEU A 892 -18.54 -25.98 8.54
CA LEU A 892 -18.05 -26.08 7.17
C LEU A 892 -17.42 -24.76 6.72
N SER A 893 -18.09 -23.63 6.98
CA SER A 893 -17.59 -22.29 6.68
C SER A 893 -16.26 -22.00 7.40
N ALA A 894 -16.06 -22.50 8.63
CA ALA A 894 -14.77 -22.42 9.32
C ALA A 894 -13.68 -23.30 8.70
N GLN A 895 -14.05 -24.42 8.06
CA GLN A 895 -13.10 -25.34 7.41
C GLN A 895 -12.66 -24.87 6.03
N ILE A 896 -13.60 -24.41 5.20
CA ILE A 896 -13.35 -24.08 3.78
C ILE A 896 -13.33 -22.58 3.50
N GLY A 897 -13.73 -21.76 4.47
CA GLY A 897 -13.89 -20.31 4.32
C GLY A 897 -15.27 -19.91 3.77
N ALA A 898 -15.74 -18.74 4.19
CA ALA A 898 -17.09 -18.26 3.86
C ALA A 898 -17.29 -17.96 2.36
N LYS A 899 -16.24 -17.52 1.64
CA LYS A 899 -16.30 -17.28 0.18
C LYS A 899 -16.49 -18.59 -0.60
N GLU A 900 -15.75 -19.63 -0.24
CA GLU A 900 -15.88 -20.94 -0.88
C GLU A 900 -17.21 -21.61 -0.52
N HIS A 901 -17.68 -21.46 0.72
CA HIS A 901 -19.01 -21.92 1.12
C HIS A 901 -20.12 -21.26 0.28
N ALA A 902 -20.05 -19.94 0.03
CA ALA A 902 -20.97 -19.24 -0.86
C ALA A 902 -20.90 -19.77 -2.31
N ARG A 903 -19.70 -20.04 -2.82
CA ARG A 903 -19.52 -20.64 -4.15
C ARG A 903 -20.14 -22.04 -4.25
N GLN A 904 -19.95 -22.87 -3.23
CA GLN A 904 -20.54 -24.21 -3.17
C GLN A 904 -22.07 -24.18 -3.06
N ALA A 905 -22.62 -23.23 -2.29
CA ALA A 905 -24.06 -23.04 -2.14
C ALA A 905 -24.75 -22.76 -3.48
N ILE A 906 -24.30 -21.76 -4.25
CA ILE A 906 -24.90 -21.47 -5.56
C ILE A 906 -24.66 -22.58 -6.58
N ALA A 907 -23.51 -23.26 -6.53
CA ALA A 907 -23.24 -24.39 -7.40
C ALA A 907 -24.21 -25.56 -7.13
N ALA A 908 -24.50 -25.85 -5.86
CA ALA A 908 -25.47 -26.87 -5.48
C ALA A 908 -26.89 -26.49 -5.87
N ALA A 909 -27.30 -25.24 -5.60
CA ALA A 909 -28.62 -24.75 -6.00
C ALA A 909 -28.83 -24.85 -7.52
N ARG A 910 -27.86 -24.41 -8.33
CA ARG A 910 -27.91 -24.55 -9.81
C ARG A 910 -27.99 -26.00 -10.29
N ARG A 911 -27.28 -26.92 -9.64
CA ARG A 911 -27.37 -28.36 -9.97
C ARG A 911 -28.76 -28.91 -9.65
N CYS A 912 -29.30 -28.53 -8.50
CA CYS A 912 -30.58 -29.04 -8.01
C CYS A 912 -31.79 -28.44 -8.75
N LEU A 913 -31.73 -27.15 -9.10
CA LEU A 913 -32.89 -26.37 -9.55
C LEU A 913 -32.82 -25.99 -11.03
N ASP A 914 -31.64 -25.70 -11.58
CA ASP A 914 -31.49 -25.25 -12.98
C ASP A 914 -31.11 -26.40 -13.94
N GLY A 915 -31.03 -27.64 -13.45
CA GLY A 915 -30.79 -28.83 -14.28
C GLY A 915 -29.42 -28.90 -14.96
N VAL A 916 -28.40 -28.16 -14.50
CA VAL A 916 -27.05 -28.17 -15.08
C VAL A 916 -26.32 -29.50 -14.76
N PRO A 917 -26.06 -30.40 -15.74
CA PRO A 917 -25.38 -31.67 -15.47
C PRO A 917 -23.89 -31.46 -15.16
N ALA A 918 -23.31 -32.33 -14.32
CA ALA A 918 -21.91 -32.29 -13.89
C ALA A 918 -20.87 -32.61 -15.00
N ASP A 919 -21.27 -32.77 -16.27
CA ASP A 919 -20.42 -33.33 -17.32
C ASP A 919 -19.53 -32.33 -18.09
N ARG A 920 -19.35 -31.11 -17.59
CA ARG A 920 -18.30 -30.19 -18.10
C ARG A 920 -16.97 -30.26 -17.33
N GLN A 921 -16.85 -31.11 -16.30
CA GLN A 921 -15.59 -31.29 -15.56
C GLN A 921 -14.71 -32.46 -16.04
N ARG A 922 -15.18 -33.29 -17.00
CA ARG A 922 -14.40 -34.42 -17.55
C ARG A 922 -13.77 -34.17 -18.93
N ALA A 923 -14.11 -33.08 -19.61
CA ALA A 923 -13.47 -32.72 -20.88
C ALA A 923 -12.18 -31.90 -20.69
N ASP A 924 -11.96 -31.31 -19.51
CA ASP A 924 -10.74 -30.57 -19.15
C ASP A 924 -9.75 -31.43 -18.33
N ALA A 925 -9.96 -32.75 -18.27
CA ALA A 925 -9.11 -33.73 -17.59
C ALA A 925 -8.67 -34.88 -18.51
N ALA A 926 -8.65 -34.65 -19.83
CA ALA A 926 -8.03 -35.53 -20.82
C ALA A 926 -6.95 -34.78 -21.61
#